data_AF-A0A1U9QUB0-F1
#
_entry.id   AF-A0A1U9QUB0-F1
#
_cell.length_a   1.000
_cell.length_b   1.000
_cell.length_c   1.000
_cell.angle_alpha   90.00
_cell.angle_beta   90.00
_cell.angle_gamma   90.00
#
_symmetry.space_group_name_H-M   'P 1'
#
loop_
_entity.id
_entity.type
_entity.pdbx_description
1 polymer ?
#
loop_
_entity_poly.entity_id
_entity_poly.type
_entity_poly.pdbx_seq_one_letter_code
_entity_poly.pdbx_strand_id
1 'polypeptide(L)'
;MAEAADIQGMKHSPARRWLGRSAAVAAGVPLLAGLLGGLAAPQASAAGSTASPLSAATTGAATGSPASAAAEPSGPKTVSVALDTLAPSAPTKGDTLTISGTVTNKSKKPVTDARVDLRVGPQLTGRTAIDDAVERSNDTTYDPLPVGGKYKVEFGKLASGISYDFALSVPVSKLGLGADGVYQLGVTLTGRTAAEPYDHTLGVRRTFLPWQPDSVDKKTRFTYLWPLISTSHVSAETGSDDQQTPVFENDDLAQELAPGGRLEQLVSLGSQLPVTWVVDPDLLATVEAMTDPYRVRDGKSTVAGKNQLVARSWLNALEKAVQDNGNIVALPFGDPDLASLAHGGENVSGTLGHLQSSSEVAGKTVETILHVPPATDFAWPAEGAVDPSIVDVATSAGADKVISRSDSIQDNLPYTASAARPIGGGTTAVVSDTRLSKAFEGDVTKAGSSTLAVQKFLAQSLAVNLQDPSKQRDIVVAPQRTPSASQAQSMARALQGLDGQRWTQPSDLVAAAAAKPDTNANTKVPGPSRYPDKLRAQELPTSAFEDLKGMGERLGKFKAILTLPDRVATPFANAVNRAVSTSWRGNAKGAEQYRGSVNRYLTSLASEVQLIQKSELTLSGRSATIPVTVQNQLLQGVDNLVLRLQSTNATRLKLDDGSAVAEQPIKIDGGHTQVVKFTGAANANGPVELTAQLYTTDNRPYGSPMTFQVRVSELTPTVMLVIAGGVLMLVLAGVKMYSQRKRAVAAKAAEDKAAADAGAEAGGDAGGDGADDGDSPGGGPDSGTDGGESPAPDPAGTAPSADPAVPSTEPSAKPSAAPENRGDLDGAGPGQPSDPAPDTRPESGDPSGKGEKVDR
;
A
#
# COMPACT_ATOMS: atom_id res chain seq x y z
N MET A 1 26.38 -57.16 24.05
CA MET A 1 25.07 -57.77 23.74
C MET A 1 24.53 -56.92 22.60
N ALA A 2 24.79 -57.27 21.33
CA ALA A 2 24.16 -58.37 20.56
C ALA A 2 22.66 -58.09 20.37
N GLU A 3 22.07 -58.02 19.17
CA GLU A 3 22.48 -58.43 17.79
C GLU A 3 21.76 -57.44 16.81
N ALA A 4 22.25 -56.96 15.65
CA ALA A 4 22.56 -57.63 14.37
C ALA A 4 21.44 -58.59 13.87
N ALA A 5 20.96 -58.64 12.61
CA ALA A 5 21.08 -57.79 11.40
C ALA A 5 19.94 -58.23 10.39
N ASP A 6 19.78 -57.82 9.11
CA ASP A 6 20.54 -56.91 8.23
C ASP A 6 19.76 -56.40 6.97
N ILE A 7 20.29 -55.37 6.31
CA ILE A 7 20.43 -55.09 4.85
C ILE A 7 19.31 -55.25 3.76
N GLN A 8 19.22 -54.19 2.92
CA GLN A 8 18.78 -54.06 1.50
C GLN A 8 17.31 -54.32 1.04
N GLY A 9 16.88 -53.50 0.07
CA GLY A 9 15.62 -53.66 -0.68
C GLY A 9 15.24 -52.42 -1.53
N MET A 10 15.79 -52.30 -2.75
CA MET A 10 15.65 -51.09 -3.58
C MET A 10 14.66 -51.27 -4.76
N LYS A 11 13.96 -50.18 -5.14
CA LYS A 11 13.48 -49.79 -6.51
C LYS A 11 11.97 -49.83 -6.89
N HIS A 12 11.65 -48.82 -7.73
CA HIS A 12 10.65 -48.70 -8.80
C HIS A 12 9.13 -48.59 -8.51
N SER A 13 8.60 -47.38 -8.76
CA SER A 13 7.24 -47.11 -9.25
C SER A 13 7.10 -47.52 -10.72
N PRO A 14 5.91 -47.99 -11.19
CA PRO A 14 5.19 -47.18 -12.19
C PRO A 14 3.64 -47.26 -12.18
N ALA A 15 3.01 -46.08 -12.13
CA ALA A 15 1.95 -45.56 -13.01
C ALA A 15 0.74 -46.39 -13.57
N ARG A 16 -0.44 -45.74 -13.44
CA ARG A 16 -1.47 -45.43 -14.48
C ARG A 16 -2.67 -46.38 -14.81
N ARG A 17 -3.80 -45.70 -15.06
CA ARG A 17 -5.01 -46.01 -15.90
C ARG A 17 -6.10 -46.96 -15.36
N TRP A 18 -7.30 -46.41 -15.15
CA TRP A 18 -8.59 -46.60 -15.88
C TRP A 18 -9.59 -45.56 -15.26
N LEU A 19 -10.48 -44.79 -15.89
CA LEU A 19 -11.21 -44.74 -17.19
C LEU A 19 -12.51 -45.58 -17.26
N GLY A 20 -13.65 -44.91 -17.51
CA GLY A 20 -15.02 -45.48 -17.61
C GLY A 20 -16.00 -44.80 -16.64
N ARG A 21 -16.67 -43.69 -16.99
CA ARG A 21 -17.90 -43.54 -17.81
C ARG A 21 -19.14 -44.28 -17.29
N SER A 22 -20.14 -43.51 -16.89
CA SER A 22 -21.58 -43.78 -17.14
C SER A 22 -22.37 -42.47 -16.98
N ALA A 23 -23.49 -42.34 -17.70
CA ALA A 23 -24.35 -41.16 -17.67
C ALA A 23 -25.81 -41.57 -17.86
N ALA A 24 -26.72 -40.86 -17.21
CA ALA A 24 -28.17 -40.98 -17.41
C ALA A 24 -28.84 -39.62 -17.17
N VAL A 25 -29.88 -39.32 -17.93
CA VAL A 25 -30.66 -38.09 -17.86
C VAL A 25 -32.08 -38.42 -17.42
N ALA A 26 -32.66 -37.62 -16.53
CA ALA A 26 -34.09 -37.58 -16.29
C ALA A 26 -34.51 -36.14 -15.99
N ALA A 27 -35.48 -35.62 -16.76
CA ALA A 27 -36.12 -34.33 -16.52
C ALA A 27 -37.52 -34.56 -15.92
N GLY A 28 -38.00 -33.63 -15.09
CA GLY A 28 -39.33 -33.75 -14.49
C GLY A 28 -39.77 -32.47 -13.79
N VAL A 29 -40.67 -31.73 -14.43
CA VAL A 29 -41.44 -30.61 -13.85
C VAL A 29 -42.87 -30.73 -14.37
N PRO A 30 -43.88 -30.59 -13.49
CA PRO A 30 -45.12 -29.91 -13.86
C PRO A 30 -45.45 -28.76 -12.89
N LEU A 31 -46.19 -27.77 -13.40
CA LEU A 31 -46.70 -26.65 -12.61
C LEU A 31 -47.91 -27.05 -11.74
N LEU A 32 -48.19 -26.22 -10.74
CA LEU A 32 -49.57 -25.90 -10.33
C LEU A 32 -49.67 -24.39 -10.04
N ALA A 33 -50.82 -23.78 -10.32
CA ALA A 33 -51.01 -22.33 -10.27
C ALA A 33 -52.42 -21.94 -9.78
N GLY A 34 -52.51 -20.78 -9.13
CA GLY A 34 -53.75 -20.11 -8.69
C GLY A 34 -53.48 -19.27 -7.43
N LEU A 35 -53.30 -17.94 -7.50
CA LEU A 35 -54.22 -16.82 -7.83
C LEU A 35 -54.84 -16.19 -6.58
N LEU A 36 -55.06 -14.86 -6.66
CA LEU A 36 -55.23 -13.86 -5.57
C LEU A 36 -53.87 -13.35 -5.01
N GLY A 37 -53.44 -12.10 -5.19
CA GLY A 37 -54.08 -10.93 -5.81
C GLY A 37 -54.88 -10.10 -4.80
N GLY A 38 -54.48 -8.88 -4.43
CA GLY A 38 -53.22 -8.17 -4.72
C GLY A 38 -53.30 -6.69 -4.30
N LEU A 39 -52.15 -5.99 -4.21
CA LEU A 39 -52.02 -4.53 -4.15
C LEU A 39 -50.54 -4.16 -4.38
N ALA A 40 -50.25 -2.98 -4.95
CA ALA A 40 -48.91 -2.66 -5.46
C ALA A 40 -48.35 -1.31 -4.99
N ALA A 41 -47.09 -1.32 -4.55
CA ALA A 41 -46.17 -0.19 -4.45
C ALA A 41 -44.72 -0.75 -4.54
N PRO A 42 -43.74 -0.01 -5.10
CA PRO A 42 -42.51 -0.62 -5.60
C PRO A 42 -41.43 -0.85 -4.53
N GLN A 43 -40.69 -1.95 -4.65
CA GLN A 43 -39.38 -2.14 -4.00
C GLN A 43 -38.26 -1.83 -5.00
N ALA A 44 -37.26 -1.04 -4.58
CA ALA A 44 -36.03 -0.86 -5.35
C ALA A 44 -35.19 -2.15 -5.31
N SER A 45 -34.73 -2.61 -6.47
CA SER A 45 -33.98 -3.87 -6.57
C SER A 45 -32.48 -3.66 -6.38
N ALA A 46 -31.94 -4.15 -5.26
CA ALA A 46 -30.50 -4.20 -5.02
C ALA A 46 -29.90 -5.52 -5.56
N ALA A 47 -29.31 -5.46 -6.75
CA ALA A 47 -28.25 -6.42 -7.14
C ALA A 47 -26.92 -5.94 -6.54
N GLY A 48 -25.95 -6.80 -6.22
CA GLY A 48 -25.97 -8.26 -6.34
C GLY A 48 -24.59 -8.86 -6.02
N SER A 49 -24.21 -8.88 -4.75
CA SER A 49 -22.86 -9.26 -4.31
C SER A 49 -22.63 -10.78 -4.32
N THR A 50 -22.07 -11.30 -5.42
CA THR A 50 -21.74 -12.73 -5.58
C THR A 50 -20.49 -13.12 -4.79
N ALA A 51 -20.67 -13.59 -3.55
CA ALA A 51 -19.58 -14.22 -2.79
C ALA A 51 -19.22 -15.60 -3.38
N SER A 52 -17.97 -15.78 -3.81
CA SER A 52 -17.43 -17.10 -4.17
C SER A 52 -16.90 -17.85 -2.92
N PRO A 53 -17.03 -19.18 -2.86
CA PRO A 53 -16.74 -19.96 -1.65
C PRO A 53 -15.32 -20.54 -1.61
N LEU A 54 -14.81 -20.84 -0.42
CA LEU A 54 -13.77 -21.87 -0.25
C LEU A 54 -13.58 -22.33 1.21
N SER A 55 -14.06 -23.54 1.52
CA SER A 55 -13.28 -24.58 2.23
C SER A 55 -14.07 -25.88 2.28
N ALA A 56 -13.44 -26.99 1.88
CA ALA A 56 -14.03 -28.32 1.96
C ALA A 56 -13.83 -28.92 3.36
N ALA A 57 -14.91 -29.39 3.99
CA ALA A 57 -14.82 -30.13 5.24
C ALA A 57 -14.36 -31.57 4.99
N THR A 58 -13.29 -31.99 5.65
CA THR A 58 -12.90 -33.41 5.72
C THR A 58 -13.89 -34.17 6.60
N THR A 59 -14.46 -35.27 6.07
CA THR A 59 -15.46 -36.09 6.77
C THR A 59 -14.82 -36.98 7.84
N GLY A 60 -14.48 -36.38 8.99
CA GLY A 60 -14.22 -37.12 10.23
C GLY A 60 -15.54 -37.58 10.85
N ALA A 61 -15.78 -38.89 10.91
CA ALA A 61 -17.00 -39.46 11.47
C ALA A 61 -17.00 -39.41 13.01
N ALA A 62 -17.35 -38.25 13.58
CA ALA A 62 -17.55 -38.10 15.02
C ALA A 62 -18.91 -38.68 15.44
N THR A 63 -18.91 -39.60 16.41
CA THR A 63 -20.13 -40.06 17.07
C THR A 63 -20.81 -38.90 17.78
N GLY A 64 -22.04 -38.55 17.37
CA GLY A 64 -22.74 -37.39 17.91
C GLY A 64 -23.12 -37.56 19.37
N SER A 65 -22.43 -36.84 20.26
CA SER A 65 -22.99 -36.51 21.58
C SER A 65 -24.32 -35.78 21.38
N PRO A 66 -25.36 -36.06 22.18
CA PRO A 66 -26.63 -35.37 22.06
C PRO A 66 -26.42 -33.87 22.32
N ALA A 67 -26.95 -33.03 21.42
CA ALA A 67 -26.92 -31.59 21.60
C ALA A 67 -27.69 -31.23 22.88
N SER A 68 -26.97 -30.73 23.89
CA SER A 68 -27.57 -30.33 25.16
C SER A 68 -28.61 -29.25 24.88
N ALA A 69 -29.88 -29.53 25.18
CA ALA A 69 -30.96 -28.58 25.02
C ALA A 69 -30.68 -27.38 25.94
N ALA A 70 -30.40 -26.22 25.36
CA ALA A 70 -30.09 -25.01 26.12
C ALA A 70 -31.23 -24.73 27.10
N ALA A 71 -30.90 -24.70 28.40
CA ALA A 71 -31.87 -24.50 29.46
C ALA A 71 -32.63 -23.18 29.26
N GLU A 72 -33.93 -23.16 29.57
CA GLU A 72 -34.73 -21.94 29.40
C GLU A 72 -34.17 -20.82 30.31
N PRO A 73 -34.06 -19.58 29.80
CA PRO A 73 -33.51 -18.48 30.57
C PRO A 73 -34.44 -18.14 31.75
N SER A 74 -33.88 -18.20 32.96
CA SER A 74 -34.58 -18.04 34.24
C SER A 74 -33.93 -16.98 35.12
N GLY A 75 -34.65 -16.53 36.16
CA GLY A 75 -34.19 -15.48 37.08
C GLY A 75 -33.73 -14.21 36.32
N PRO A 76 -32.58 -13.61 36.68
CA PRO A 76 -32.10 -12.36 36.08
C PRO A 76 -31.61 -12.49 34.62
N LYS A 77 -31.74 -13.68 33.99
CA LYS A 77 -31.43 -13.91 32.56
C LYS A 77 -32.67 -13.99 31.68
N THR A 78 -33.87 -14.00 32.27
CA THR A 78 -35.17 -14.15 31.57
C THR A 78 -35.44 -13.00 30.60
N VAL A 79 -35.05 -11.78 30.98
CA VAL A 79 -35.16 -10.56 30.18
C VAL A 79 -33.79 -9.94 30.00
N SER A 80 -33.39 -9.74 28.74
CA SER A 80 -32.15 -9.05 28.41
C SER A 80 -32.37 -7.55 28.52
N VAL A 81 -31.52 -6.86 29.28
CA VAL A 81 -31.51 -5.39 29.40
C VAL A 81 -30.31 -4.84 28.64
N ALA A 82 -30.53 -3.87 27.76
CA ALA A 82 -29.51 -3.04 27.12
C ALA A 82 -29.53 -1.62 27.71
N LEU A 83 -28.41 -0.92 27.61
CA LEU A 83 -28.20 0.43 28.14
C LEU A 83 -27.63 1.28 27.02
N ASP A 84 -28.49 1.76 26.15
CA ASP A 84 -28.07 2.36 24.89
C ASP A 84 -27.59 3.81 25.09
N THR A 85 -28.11 4.55 26.08
CA THR A 85 -27.55 5.86 26.50
C THR A 85 -27.52 6.05 28.01
N LEU A 86 -26.56 6.86 28.47
CA LEU A 86 -26.50 7.41 29.82
C LEU A 86 -25.91 8.83 29.73
N ALA A 87 -26.71 9.85 30.07
CA ALA A 87 -26.40 11.26 29.87
C ALA A 87 -26.86 12.13 31.07
N PRO A 88 -26.04 13.10 31.55
CA PRO A 88 -24.64 13.30 31.20
C PRO A 88 -23.78 12.10 31.63
N SER A 89 -22.71 11.84 30.87
CA SER A 89 -21.83 10.68 31.10
C SER A 89 -21.06 10.76 32.43
N ALA A 90 -20.89 11.96 32.97
CA ALA A 90 -20.37 12.21 34.32
C ALA A 90 -21.13 13.39 34.96
N PRO A 91 -22.14 13.16 35.82
CA PRO A 91 -22.98 14.23 36.34
C PRO A 91 -22.31 15.17 37.36
N THR A 92 -22.96 16.31 37.58
CA THR A 92 -22.76 17.29 38.66
C THR A 92 -24.00 17.33 39.58
N LYS A 93 -23.97 18.16 40.62
CA LYS A 93 -25.06 18.29 41.62
C LYS A 93 -26.39 18.81 41.03
N GLY A 94 -26.35 19.54 39.92
CA GLY A 94 -27.55 20.13 39.30
C GLY A 94 -28.25 19.24 38.28
N ASP A 95 -27.60 18.17 37.82
CA ASP A 95 -28.03 17.45 36.62
C ASP A 95 -29.22 16.50 36.84
N THR A 96 -29.89 16.16 35.74
CA THR A 96 -30.83 15.05 35.65
C THR A 96 -30.22 13.93 34.82
N LEU A 97 -29.87 12.83 35.48
CA LEU A 97 -29.35 11.63 34.84
C LEU A 97 -30.46 10.98 34.02
N THR A 98 -30.34 11.06 32.70
CA THR A 98 -31.22 10.40 31.75
C THR A 98 -30.55 9.14 31.20
N ILE A 99 -31.28 8.04 31.27
CA ILE A 99 -30.83 6.69 30.90
C ILE A 99 -31.86 6.14 29.92
N SER A 100 -31.43 5.63 28.77
CA SER A 100 -32.31 4.92 27.84
C SER A 100 -31.73 3.59 27.38
N GLY A 101 -32.59 2.71 26.92
CA GLY A 101 -32.20 1.44 26.32
C GLY A 101 -33.40 0.57 26.00
N THR A 102 -33.13 -0.72 25.78
CA THR A 102 -34.15 -1.71 25.41
C THR A 102 -34.22 -2.88 26.39
N VAL A 103 -35.42 -3.44 26.57
CA VAL A 103 -35.64 -4.70 27.29
C VAL A 103 -36.28 -5.74 26.38
N THR A 104 -35.63 -6.91 26.23
CA THR A 104 -36.13 -8.01 25.38
C THR A 104 -36.42 -9.25 26.24
N ASN A 105 -37.67 -9.70 26.27
CA ASN A 105 -38.02 -10.97 26.91
C ASN A 105 -37.42 -12.14 26.10
N LYS A 106 -36.52 -12.93 26.70
CA LYS A 106 -35.84 -14.06 26.06
C LYS A 106 -36.50 -15.42 26.39
N SER A 107 -37.48 -15.44 27.29
CA SER A 107 -38.27 -16.63 27.59
C SER A 107 -39.43 -16.80 26.61
N LYS A 108 -39.96 -18.03 26.50
CA LYS A 108 -41.11 -18.37 25.65
C LYS A 108 -42.46 -17.90 26.20
N LYS A 109 -42.49 -17.39 27.44
CA LYS A 109 -43.71 -16.99 28.16
C LYS A 109 -43.75 -15.46 28.28
N PRO A 110 -44.94 -14.83 28.30
CA PRO A 110 -45.01 -13.39 28.58
C PRO A 110 -44.56 -13.11 30.02
N VAL A 111 -43.84 -12.01 30.21
CA VAL A 111 -43.65 -11.39 31.54
C VAL A 111 -44.79 -10.39 31.74
N THR A 112 -45.38 -10.35 32.94
CA THR A 112 -46.43 -9.39 33.31
C THR A 112 -45.99 -8.53 34.49
N ASP A 113 -46.70 -7.42 34.71
CA ASP A 113 -46.44 -6.47 35.80
C ASP A 113 -44.98 -5.99 35.84
N ALA A 114 -44.38 -5.84 34.65
CA ALA A 114 -42.96 -5.56 34.51
C ALA A 114 -42.69 -4.07 34.74
N ARG A 115 -41.58 -3.75 35.41
CA ARG A 115 -41.08 -2.39 35.56
C ARG A 115 -39.56 -2.33 35.46
N VAL A 116 -39.06 -1.27 34.84
CA VAL A 116 -37.64 -0.93 34.82
C VAL A 116 -37.37 0.09 35.93
N ASP A 117 -36.52 -0.28 36.87
CA ASP A 117 -36.09 0.52 38.02
C ASP A 117 -34.57 0.77 37.96
N LEU A 118 -34.13 1.96 38.39
CA LEU A 118 -32.71 2.27 38.64
C LEU A 118 -32.33 1.87 40.08
N ARG A 119 -31.18 1.21 40.23
CA ARG A 119 -30.53 0.84 41.49
C ARG A 119 -29.15 1.51 41.56
N VAL A 120 -28.79 2.05 42.73
CA VAL A 120 -27.48 2.67 42.98
C VAL A 120 -26.74 1.81 44.02
N GLY A 121 -25.58 1.27 43.62
CA GLY A 121 -24.71 0.47 44.46
C GLY A 121 -23.79 1.33 45.35
N PRO A 122 -23.00 0.68 46.22
CA PRO A 122 -22.00 1.36 47.02
C PRO A 122 -20.92 2.02 46.16
N GLN A 123 -20.18 2.95 46.78
CA GLN A 123 -18.96 3.51 46.23
C GLN A 123 -17.90 2.40 46.05
N LEU A 124 -17.25 2.38 44.89
CA LEU A 124 -16.20 1.43 44.54
C LEU A 124 -14.83 2.04 44.84
N THR A 125 -14.15 1.51 45.85
CA THR A 125 -12.84 1.99 46.28
C THR A 125 -11.73 1.47 45.37
N GLY A 126 -11.32 2.29 44.42
CA GLY A 126 -10.16 2.04 43.57
C GLY A 126 -10.41 1.12 42.36
N ARG A 127 -9.36 0.93 41.56
CA ARG A 127 -9.45 0.40 40.19
C ARG A 127 -9.85 -1.07 40.11
N THR A 128 -9.37 -1.89 41.05
CA THR A 128 -9.70 -3.32 41.11
C THR A 128 -11.17 -3.53 41.44
N ALA A 129 -11.75 -2.75 42.36
CA ALA A 129 -13.18 -2.83 42.71
C ALA A 129 -14.11 -2.59 41.50
N ILE A 130 -13.66 -1.83 40.50
CA ILE A 130 -14.39 -1.61 39.23
C ILE A 130 -14.35 -2.88 38.35
N ASP A 131 -13.20 -3.55 38.25
CA ASP A 131 -13.08 -4.80 37.48
C ASP A 131 -13.86 -5.95 38.15
N ASP A 132 -13.70 -6.11 39.47
CA ASP A 132 -14.48 -6.99 40.34
C ASP A 132 -16.00 -6.82 40.20
N ALA A 133 -16.45 -5.58 39.94
CA ALA A 133 -17.85 -5.23 39.71
C ALA A 133 -18.33 -5.50 38.27
N VAL A 134 -17.42 -5.61 37.29
CA VAL A 134 -17.73 -6.13 35.94
C VAL A 134 -17.88 -7.65 35.99
N GLU A 135 -16.99 -8.36 36.68
CA GLU A 135 -17.07 -9.83 36.78
C GLU A 135 -18.36 -10.28 37.48
N ARG A 136 -18.71 -9.65 38.61
CA ARG A 136 -19.95 -9.92 39.35
C ARG A 136 -21.19 -9.20 38.79
N SER A 137 -21.12 -8.63 37.58
CA SER A 137 -22.21 -7.83 36.97
C SER A 137 -23.55 -8.56 36.83
N ASN A 138 -23.57 -9.90 36.86
CA ASN A 138 -24.78 -10.74 36.80
C ASN A 138 -25.28 -11.26 38.17
N ASP A 139 -24.54 -11.05 39.26
CA ASP A 139 -24.92 -11.53 40.60
C ASP A 139 -25.98 -10.60 41.21
N THR A 140 -27.18 -11.09 41.51
CA THR A 140 -28.28 -10.32 42.12
C THR A 140 -28.51 -10.62 43.61
N THR A 141 -27.58 -11.33 44.26
CA THR A 141 -27.73 -11.78 45.66
C THR A 141 -27.81 -10.61 46.66
N TYR A 142 -27.11 -9.51 46.37
CA TYR A 142 -27.06 -8.29 47.20
C TYR A 142 -27.41 -7.04 46.38
N ASP A 143 -28.51 -7.09 45.63
CA ASP A 143 -29.00 -5.91 44.89
C ASP A 143 -29.54 -4.84 45.87
N PRO A 144 -29.12 -3.57 45.76
CA PRO A 144 -29.63 -2.49 46.60
C PRO A 144 -31.06 -2.12 46.20
N LEU A 145 -31.77 -1.43 47.11
CA LEU A 145 -33.14 -0.98 46.83
C LEU A 145 -33.20 -0.05 45.61
N PRO A 146 -34.28 -0.13 44.79
CA PRO A 146 -34.48 0.79 43.68
C PRO A 146 -34.75 2.22 44.17
N VAL A 147 -34.34 3.22 43.39
CA VAL A 147 -34.64 4.64 43.63
C VAL A 147 -36.16 4.88 43.70
N GLY A 148 -36.92 4.14 42.88
CA GLY A 148 -38.36 3.95 43.04
C GLY A 148 -39.21 5.23 42.93
N GLY A 149 -40.36 5.23 43.60
CA GLY A 149 -41.34 6.32 43.52
C GLY A 149 -41.84 6.52 42.09
N LYS A 150 -41.52 7.69 41.51
CA LYS A 150 -41.85 8.04 40.11
C LYS A 150 -40.71 7.75 39.10
N TYR A 151 -39.58 7.22 39.56
CA TYR A 151 -38.36 7.03 38.76
C TYR A 151 -38.27 5.60 38.20
N LYS A 152 -39.33 5.19 37.50
CA LYS A 152 -39.54 3.86 36.93
C LYS A 152 -40.31 3.93 35.61
N VAL A 153 -40.17 2.91 34.75
CA VAL A 153 -41.02 2.70 33.56
C VAL A 153 -41.80 1.41 33.74
N GLU A 154 -43.11 1.42 33.50
CA GLU A 154 -43.99 0.25 33.72
C GLU A 154 -44.55 -0.32 32.41
N PHE A 155 -44.59 -1.64 32.31
CA PHE A 155 -45.02 -2.41 31.15
C PHE A 155 -45.98 -3.52 31.62
N GLY A 156 -47.28 -3.40 31.31
CA GLY A 156 -48.27 -4.40 31.72
C GLY A 156 -47.97 -5.82 31.19
N LYS A 157 -47.30 -5.93 30.03
CA LYS A 157 -46.91 -7.20 29.41
C LYS A 157 -45.72 -7.05 28.46
N LEU A 158 -44.71 -7.90 28.60
CA LEU A 158 -43.62 -8.07 27.63
C LEU A 158 -43.80 -9.40 26.88
N ALA A 159 -44.07 -9.34 25.58
CA ALA A 159 -44.21 -10.52 24.73
C ALA A 159 -42.86 -11.23 24.49
N SER A 160 -42.89 -12.56 24.38
CA SER A 160 -41.73 -13.40 24.06
C SER A 160 -41.02 -12.92 22.79
N GLY A 161 -39.70 -12.70 22.86
CA GLY A 161 -38.85 -12.30 21.75
C GLY A 161 -38.92 -10.81 21.36
N ILE A 162 -39.90 -10.05 21.84
CA ILE A 162 -40.09 -8.63 21.49
C ILE A 162 -39.23 -7.74 22.39
N SER A 163 -38.59 -6.73 21.78
CA SER A 163 -37.91 -5.64 22.48
C SER A 163 -38.86 -4.47 22.73
N TYR A 164 -38.69 -3.83 23.88
CA TYR A 164 -39.44 -2.63 24.28
C TYR A 164 -38.45 -1.57 24.76
N ASP A 165 -38.64 -0.34 24.32
CA ASP A 165 -37.77 0.78 24.67
C ASP A 165 -38.15 1.34 26.05
N PHE A 166 -37.17 1.85 26.80
CA PHE A 166 -37.39 2.55 28.06
C PHE A 166 -36.52 3.81 28.16
N ALA A 167 -37.01 4.80 28.89
CA ALA A 167 -36.25 5.98 29.29
C ALA A 167 -36.57 6.34 30.76
N LEU A 168 -35.51 6.56 31.55
CA LEU A 168 -35.56 7.00 32.95
C LEU A 168 -34.86 8.34 33.06
N SER A 169 -35.48 9.33 33.70
CA SER A 169 -34.85 10.62 34.02
C SER A 169 -34.90 10.88 35.52
N VAL A 170 -33.73 10.87 36.17
CA VAL A 170 -33.58 10.90 37.63
C VAL A 170 -32.68 12.08 38.03
N PRO A 171 -33.18 13.09 38.76
CA PRO A 171 -32.34 14.16 39.31
C PRO A 171 -31.23 13.56 40.17
N VAL A 172 -29.99 14.04 40.01
CA VAL A 172 -28.81 13.45 40.67
C VAL A 172 -28.92 13.51 42.20
N SER A 173 -29.58 14.56 42.72
CA SER A 173 -29.97 14.70 44.13
C SER A 173 -30.94 13.63 44.68
N LYS A 174 -31.42 12.71 43.83
CA LYS A 174 -32.23 11.53 44.21
C LYS A 174 -31.50 10.20 44.08
N LEU A 175 -30.25 10.20 43.60
CA LEU A 175 -29.42 9.00 43.49
C LEU A 175 -28.74 8.60 44.81
N GLY A 176 -28.76 9.47 45.83
CA GLY A 176 -28.18 9.17 47.15
C GLY A 176 -26.64 9.10 47.16
N LEU A 177 -25.97 9.72 46.17
CA LEU A 177 -24.51 9.77 46.08
C LEU A 177 -23.94 10.50 47.31
N GLY A 178 -22.91 9.92 47.92
CA GLY A 178 -22.21 10.45 49.08
C GLY A 178 -20.91 11.14 48.67
N ALA A 179 -19.79 10.64 49.19
CA ALA A 179 -18.45 11.12 48.89
C ALA A 179 -18.07 10.91 47.41
N ASP A 180 -17.14 11.74 46.93
CA ASP A 180 -16.60 11.70 45.58
C ASP A 180 -15.94 10.33 45.29
N GLY A 181 -16.24 9.75 44.14
CA GLY A 181 -15.86 8.38 43.81
C GLY A 181 -16.59 7.80 42.59
N VAL A 182 -16.38 6.51 42.36
CA VAL A 182 -17.13 5.74 41.36
C VAL A 182 -18.25 5.00 42.07
N TYR A 183 -19.47 5.06 41.53
CA TYR A 183 -20.62 4.28 42.01
C TYR A 183 -21.01 3.24 40.97
N GLN A 184 -21.47 2.07 41.39
CA GLN A 184 -22.10 1.12 40.46
C GLN A 184 -23.56 1.52 40.23
N LEU A 185 -24.03 1.50 38.98
CA LEU A 185 -25.45 1.61 38.66
C LEU A 185 -25.97 0.27 38.13
N GLY A 186 -27.18 -0.09 38.53
CA GLY A 186 -27.93 -1.20 37.96
C GLY A 186 -29.25 -0.71 37.36
N VAL A 187 -29.43 -0.90 36.06
CA VAL A 187 -30.77 -0.84 35.45
C VAL A 187 -31.36 -2.24 35.52
N THR A 188 -32.52 -2.37 36.16
CA THR A 188 -33.09 -3.67 36.51
C THR A 188 -34.54 -3.76 36.07
N LEU A 189 -34.92 -4.89 35.50
CA LEU A 189 -36.31 -5.21 35.22
C LEU A 189 -36.85 -6.16 36.29
N THR A 190 -37.82 -5.67 37.06
CA THR A 190 -38.61 -6.47 38.00
C THR A 190 -39.91 -6.87 37.31
N GLY A 191 -40.46 -8.06 37.55
CA GLY A 191 -41.76 -8.47 37.00
C GLY A 191 -42.19 -9.84 37.51
N ARG A 192 -43.16 -10.44 36.81
CA ARG A 192 -43.75 -11.75 37.16
C ARG A 192 -43.77 -12.69 35.95
N THR A 193 -43.70 -14.00 36.21
CA THR A 193 -43.87 -15.04 35.18
C THR A 193 -44.96 -16.02 35.60
N ALA A 194 -45.43 -16.86 34.66
CA ALA A 194 -46.37 -17.93 34.98
C ALA A 194 -45.76 -19.09 35.82
N ALA A 195 -44.46 -19.06 36.10
CA ALA A 195 -43.79 -19.98 37.03
C ALA A 195 -43.52 -19.32 38.40
N GLU A 196 -43.23 -18.00 38.38
CA GLU A 196 -42.89 -17.19 39.55
C GLU A 196 -43.85 -15.97 39.59
N PRO A 197 -45.06 -16.14 40.17
CA PRO A 197 -46.15 -15.16 40.11
C PRO A 197 -46.03 -14.03 41.15
N TYR A 198 -44.81 -13.69 41.56
CA TYR A 198 -44.47 -12.64 42.52
C TYR A 198 -43.40 -11.71 41.92
N ASP A 199 -43.29 -10.47 42.42
CA ASP A 199 -42.28 -9.51 41.95
C ASP A 199 -40.85 -10.02 42.20
N HIS A 200 -40.06 -10.22 41.14
CA HIS A 200 -38.63 -10.57 41.24
C HIS A 200 -37.83 -10.00 40.07
N THR A 201 -36.50 -9.91 40.22
CA THR A 201 -35.59 -9.39 39.19
C THR A 201 -35.43 -10.40 38.05
N LEU A 202 -35.96 -10.05 36.88
CA LEU A 202 -35.97 -10.86 35.66
C LEU A 202 -34.90 -10.46 34.64
N GLY A 203 -34.32 -9.27 34.80
CA GLY A 203 -33.24 -8.75 33.96
C GLY A 203 -32.40 -7.72 34.70
N VAL A 204 -31.09 -7.70 34.44
CA VAL A 204 -30.15 -6.72 35.00
C VAL A 204 -29.13 -6.28 33.94
N ARG A 205 -28.82 -4.98 33.94
CA ARG A 205 -27.64 -4.42 33.28
C ARG A 205 -26.93 -3.50 34.26
N ARG A 206 -25.65 -3.75 34.53
CA ARG A 206 -24.83 -2.88 35.38
C ARG A 206 -23.83 -2.06 34.58
N THR A 207 -23.55 -0.87 35.09
CA THR A 207 -22.59 0.11 34.56
C THR A 207 -21.99 0.89 35.74
N PHE A 208 -21.21 1.93 35.46
CA PHE A 208 -20.63 2.82 36.45
C PHE A 208 -21.19 4.25 36.34
N LEU A 209 -20.99 5.04 37.39
CA LEU A 209 -21.21 6.48 37.41
C LEU A 209 -20.01 7.15 38.10
N PRO A 210 -19.19 7.93 37.38
CA PRO A 210 -18.15 8.75 37.98
C PRO A 210 -18.80 9.97 38.67
N TRP A 211 -18.58 10.10 39.98
CA TRP A 211 -19.10 11.18 40.80
C TRP A 211 -17.94 12.00 41.37
N GLN A 212 -17.65 13.11 40.71
CA GLN A 212 -16.68 14.13 41.14
C GLN A 212 -17.30 15.48 40.77
N PRO A 213 -18.27 15.99 41.55
CA PRO A 213 -19.09 17.13 41.15
C PRO A 213 -18.28 18.41 41.02
N ASP A 214 -17.32 18.62 41.93
CA ASP A 214 -16.45 19.79 41.99
C ASP A 214 -15.06 19.45 41.43
N SER A 215 -14.32 20.46 40.95
CA SER A 215 -12.96 20.29 40.44
C SER A 215 -11.96 20.05 41.57
N VAL A 216 -11.01 19.12 41.38
CA VAL A 216 -9.91 18.86 42.34
C VAL A 216 -8.68 19.74 42.07
N ASP A 217 -7.85 19.96 43.10
CA ASP A 217 -6.60 20.74 43.01
C ASP A 217 -5.49 20.02 42.23
N LYS A 218 -5.42 18.68 42.36
CA LYS A 218 -4.43 17.82 41.71
C LYS A 218 -5.12 16.90 40.73
N LYS A 219 -5.21 17.38 39.49
CA LYS A 219 -5.76 16.66 38.35
C LYS A 219 -4.69 15.75 37.75
N THR A 220 -5.10 14.60 37.26
CA THR A 220 -4.26 13.71 36.46
C THR A 220 -3.97 14.40 35.12
N ARG A 221 -2.70 14.57 34.76
CA ARG A 221 -2.31 14.97 33.39
C ARG A 221 -2.59 13.78 32.48
N PHE A 222 -3.41 13.99 31.46
CA PHE A 222 -4.04 12.91 30.71
C PHE A 222 -3.76 13.05 29.23
N THR A 223 -2.93 12.15 28.71
CA THR A 223 -2.52 12.10 27.31
C THR A 223 -3.24 10.95 26.62
N TYR A 224 -3.89 11.21 25.50
CA TYR A 224 -4.57 10.19 24.72
C TYR A 224 -3.98 10.14 23.30
N LEU A 225 -3.47 8.97 22.90
CA LEU A 225 -2.95 8.75 21.55
C LEU A 225 -4.09 8.47 20.57
N TRP A 226 -4.05 9.15 19.42
CA TRP A 226 -5.08 9.09 18.40
C TRP A 226 -4.48 8.61 17.08
N PRO A 227 -4.55 7.30 16.77
CA PRO A 227 -3.76 6.72 15.71
C PRO A 227 -4.38 6.89 14.31
N LEU A 228 -3.64 7.54 13.42
CA LEU A 228 -3.89 7.59 11.98
C LEU A 228 -2.93 6.61 11.28
N ILE A 229 -3.34 5.34 11.33
CA ILE A 229 -2.61 4.18 10.78
C ILE A 229 -3.60 3.40 9.92
N SER A 230 -3.15 2.81 8.81
CA SER A 230 -3.91 1.87 7.97
C SER A 230 -3.03 0.67 7.60
N THR A 231 -3.57 -0.30 6.87
CA THR A 231 -2.74 -1.31 6.17
C THR A 231 -2.02 -0.67 4.99
N SER A 232 -0.93 -1.26 4.50
CA SER A 232 -0.33 -0.78 3.25
C SER A 232 -1.19 -1.15 2.03
N HIS A 233 -1.51 -0.17 1.20
CA HIS A 233 -2.37 -0.31 0.00
C HIS A 233 -1.61 -0.24 -1.33
N VAL A 234 -0.29 0.03 -1.30
CA VAL A 234 0.55 0.29 -2.49
C VAL A 234 1.83 -0.54 -2.42
N SER A 235 2.18 -1.22 -3.52
CA SER A 235 3.43 -1.99 -3.64
C SER A 235 4.58 -1.11 -4.16
N ALA A 236 5.60 -1.70 -4.78
CA ALA A 236 6.64 -0.95 -5.51
C ALA A 236 6.22 -0.62 -6.96
N GLU A 237 5.04 -1.06 -7.39
CA GLU A 237 4.64 -1.04 -8.79
C GLU A 237 4.21 0.35 -9.26
N THR A 238 4.74 0.77 -10.40
CA THR A 238 4.50 2.06 -11.05
C THR A 238 4.13 1.86 -12.51
N GLY A 239 3.35 2.80 -13.06
CA GLY A 239 2.92 2.80 -14.44
C GLY A 239 4.09 2.87 -15.43
N SER A 240 3.88 2.31 -16.62
CA SER A 240 4.79 2.42 -17.76
C SER A 240 4.65 3.78 -18.47
N ASP A 241 4.71 4.86 -17.68
CA ASP A 241 4.66 6.25 -18.11
C ASP A 241 5.78 7.05 -17.44
N ASP A 242 6.06 8.26 -17.95
CA ASP A 242 7.17 9.07 -17.43
C ASP A 242 6.94 9.58 -16.01
N GLN A 243 5.67 9.73 -15.60
CA GLN A 243 5.26 10.13 -14.25
C GLN A 243 5.40 9.00 -13.22
N GLN A 244 5.59 7.75 -13.67
CA GLN A 244 5.61 6.54 -12.85
C GLN A 244 4.36 6.39 -11.98
N THR A 245 3.19 6.58 -12.60
CA THR A 245 1.87 6.58 -11.94
C THR A 245 1.71 5.44 -10.92
N PRO A 246 1.53 5.70 -9.61
CA PRO A 246 1.50 4.66 -8.58
C PRO A 246 0.38 3.63 -8.78
N VAL A 247 0.68 2.34 -8.51
CA VAL A 247 -0.28 1.23 -8.60
C VAL A 247 -0.69 0.75 -7.20
N PHE A 248 -1.97 0.96 -6.90
CA PHE A 248 -2.65 0.51 -5.70
C PHE A 248 -3.17 -0.92 -5.87
N GLU A 249 -3.13 -1.71 -4.80
CA GLU A 249 -3.58 -3.11 -4.82
C GLU A 249 -5.12 -3.24 -4.82
N ASN A 250 -5.85 -2.23 -4.32
CA ASN A 250 -7.31 -2.12 -4.30
C ASN A 250 -7.76 -0.64 -4.14
N ASP A 251 -9.06 -0.38 -4.03
CA ASP A 251 -9.66 0.93 -3.67
C ASP A 251 -10.14 0.95 -2.19
N ASP A 252 -9.65 0.05 -1.32
CA ASP A 252 -10.18 -0.08 0.06
C ASP A 252 -9.83 1.15 0.92
N LEU A 253 -8.67 1.77 0.71
CA LEU A 253 -8.32 3.04 1.36
C LEU A 253 -9.34 4.16 1.05
N ALA A 254 -9.88 4.21 -0.17
CA ALA A 254 -10.90 5.21 -0.52
C ALA A 254 -12.17 5.07 0.33
N GLN A 255 -12.50 3.85 0.78
CA GLN A 255 -13.63 3.59 1.68
C GLN A 255 -13.34 4.04 3.12
N GLU A 256 -12.06 4.06 3.54
CA GLU A 256 -11.67 4.60 4.85
C GLU A 256 -11.67 6.13 4.88
N LEU A 257 -11.36 6.79 3.76
CA LEU A 257 -11.29 8.24 3.59
C LEU A 257 -12.66 8.89 3.27
N ALA A 258 -13.61 8.11 2.75
CA ALA A 258 -14.95 8.59 2.40
C ALA A 258 -15.78 8.97 3.66
N PRO A 259 -16.85 9.78 3.53
CA PRO A 259 -17.73 10.14 4.65
C PRO A 259 -18.33 8.92 5.37
N GLY A 260 -18.15 8.85 6.69
CA GLY A 260 -18.48 7.69 7.53
C GLY A 260 -17.40 6.60 7.56
N GLY A 261 -16.35 6.73 6.76
CA GLY A 261 -15.18 5.85 6.72
C GLY A 261 -14.31 5.97 7.98
N ARG A 262 -13.48 4.94 8.23
CA ARG A 262 -12.68 4.84 9.46
C ARG A 262 -11.74 6.02 9.67
N LEU A 263 -11.01 6.42 8.64
CA LEU A 263 -10.03 7.51 8.71
C LEU A 263 -10.70 8.88 8.67
N GLU A 264 -11.82 9.04 7.96
CA GLU A 264 -12.64 10.26 8.03
C GLU A 264 -13.14 10.49 9.46
N GLN A 265 -13.79 9.49 10.05
CA GLN A 265 -14.30 9.58 11.43
C GLN A 265 -13.20 9.81 12.47
N LEU A 266 -11.99 9.30 12.25
CA LEU A 266 -10.85 9.61 13.11
C LEU A 266 -10.44 11.09 12.99
N VAL A 267 -10.39 11.67 11.79
CA VAL A 267 -10.04 13.08 11.60
C VAL A 267 -11.15 14.01 12.13
N SER A 268 -12.41 13.76 11.77
CA SER A 268 -13.53 14.64 12.12
C SER A 268 -13.91 14.61 13.60
N LEU A 269 -13.64 13.51 14.31
CA LEU A 269 -13.75 13.46 15.78
C LEU A 269 -12.48 14.00 16.46
N GLY A 270 -11.29 13.65 15.98
CA GLY A 270 -10.02 14.04 16.61
C GLY A 270 -9.77 15.55 16.60
N SER A 271 -10.22 16.25 15.56
CA SER A 271 -10.11 17.72 15.44
C SER A 271 -10.82 18.50 16.56
N GLN A 272 -11.76 17.86 17.26
CA GLN A 272 -12.54 18.45 18.36
C GLN A 272 -12.02 18.08 19.76
N LEU A 273 -10.88 17.37 19.84
CA LEU A 273 -10.41 16.72 21.06
C LEU A 273 -8.93 17.04 21.34
N PRO A 274 -8.53 17.21 22.62
CA PRO A 274 -7.13 17.48 22.97
C PRO A 274 -6.32 16.16 23.00
N VAL A 275 -6.03 15.64 21.81
CA VAL A 275 -5.30 14.38 21.59
C VAL A 275 -3.85 14.61 21.15
N THR A 276 -3.03 13.54 21.19
CA THR A 276 -1.80 13.46 20.40
C THR A 276 -2.06 12.60 19.17
N TRP A 277 -1.94 13.17 17.98
CA TRP A 277 -2.03 12.46 16.72
C TRP A 277 -0.81 11.54 16.57
N VAL A 278 -1.02 10.25 16.35
CA VAL A 278 0.06 9.28 16.09
C VAL A 278 -0.10 8.78 14.67
N VAL A 279 0.77 9.23 13.77
CA VAL A 279 0.57 9.12 12.32
C VAL A 279 1.60 8.17 11.71
N ASP A 280 1.15 7.25 10.85
CA ASP A 280 2.04 6.54 9.92
C ASP A 280 2.28 7.42 8.67
N PRO A 281 3.53 7.84 8.40
CA PRO A 281 3.85 8.61 7.20
C PRO A 281 3.54 7.86 5.89
N ASP A 282 3.52 6.52 5.87
CA ASP A 282 3.12 5.76 4.68
C ASP A 282 1.64 6.00 4.34
N LEU A 283 0.79 6.18 5.34
CA LEU A 283 -0.59 6.58 5.11
C LEU A 283 -0.64 7.96 4.43
N LEU A 284 0.08 8.96 4.94
CA LEU A 284 0.09 10.30 4.34
C LEU A 284 0.61 10.27 2.89
N ALA A 285 1.77 9.65 2.66
CA ALA A 285 2.35 9.54 1.32
C ALA A 285 1.45 8.75 0.36
N THR A 286 0.71 7.76 0.87
CA THR A 286 -0.25 6.97 0.07
C THR A 286 -1.51 7.78 -0.26
N VAL A 287 -2.06 8.56 0.67
CA VAL A 287 -3.22 9.42 0.38
C VAL A 287 -2.81 10.60 -0.53
N GLU A 288 -1.62 11.16 -0.36
CA GLU A 288 -1.10 12.20 -1.26
C GLU A 288 -0.96 11.67 -2.69
N ALA A 289 -0.45 10.45 -2.87
CA ALA A 289 -0.42 9.75 -4.15
C ALA A 289 -1.82 9.43 -4.73
N MET A 290 -2.89 9.42 -3.93
CA MET A 290 -4.26 9.32 -4.42
C MET A 290 -4.83 10.66 -4.91
N THR A 291 -4.22 11.80 -4.59
CA THR A 291 -4.77 13.12 -4.99
C THR A 291 -4.63 13.38 -6.49
N ASP A 292 -3.59 12.81 -7.09
CA ASP A 292 -3.18 12.92 -8.49
C ASP A 292 -3.69 11.72 -9.34
N PRO A 293 -3.33 11.60 -10.63
CA PRO A 293 -3.60 10.38 -11.37
C PRO A 293 -2.94 9.17 -10.69
N TYR A 294 -3.73 8.15 -10.35
CA TYR A 294 -3.25 6.88 -9.80
C TYR A 294 -3.94 5.69 -10.49
N ARG A 295 -3.39 4.49 -10.32
CA ARG A 295 -3.90 3.25 -10.93
C ARG A 295 -4.29 2.26 -9.84
N VAL A 296 -5.34 1.49 -10.08
CA VAL A 296 -5.83 0.44 -9.16
C VAL A 296 -5.77 -0.91 -9.88
N ARG A 297 -5.31 -1.95 -9.19
CA ARG A 297 -5.23 -3.31 -9.70
C ARG A 297 -6.62 -3.94 -9.85
N ASP A 298 -6.92 -4.43 -11.05
CA ASP A 298 -8.12 -5.18 -11.39
C ASP A 298 -7.71 -6.51 -12.05
N GLY A 299 -7.62 -7.56 -11.23
CA GLY A 299 -7.23 -8.91 -11.64
C GLY A 299 -5.79 -9.01 -12.17
N LYS A 300 -5.63 -8.90 -13.49
CA LYS A 300 -4.33 -8.89 -14.21
C LYS A 300 -4.03 -7.56 -14.90
N SER A 301 -4.94 -6.61 -14.79
CA SER A 301 -4.92 -5.29 -15.42
C SER A 301 -4.87 -4.21 -14.36
N THR A 302 -4.72 -2.95 -14.78
CA THR A 302 -5.00 -1.80 -13.93
C THR A 302 -6.08 -0.93 -14.55
N VAL A 303 -6.87 -0.29 -13.70
CA VAL A 303 -7.86 0.74 -14.06
C VAL A 303 -7.40 2.10 -13.51
N ALA A 304 -7.99 3.20 -13.99
CA ALA A 304 -7.71 4.52 -13.42
C ALA A 304 -8.45 4.69 -12.10
N GLY A 305 -7.74 5.18 -11.08
CA GLY A 305 -8.29 5.58 -9.79
C GLY A 305 -9.19 6.80 -9.91
N LYS A 306 -10.22 6.88 -9.07
CA LYS A 306 -11.33 7.85 -9.20
C LYS A 306 -11.57 8.71 -7.95
N ASN A 307 -10.80 8.46 -6.88
CA ASN A 307 -11.10 8.98 -5.55
C ASN A 307 -10.23 10.20 -5.17
N GLN A 308 -9.67 10.91 -6.17
CA GLN A 308 -8.82 12.09 -6.00
C GLN A 308 -9.45 13.17 -5.11
N LEU A 309 -10.74 13.45 -5.32
CA LEU A 309 -11.47 14.45 -4.52
C LEU A 309 -11.67 13.99 -3.07
N VAL A 310 -11.78 12.68 -2.82
CA VAL A 310 -11.89 12.13 -1.46
C VAL A 310 -10.55 12.25 -0.74
N ALA A 311 -9.45 11.89 -1.41
CA ALA A 311 -8.09 12.04 -0.87
C ALA A 311 -7.76 13.50 -0.53
N ARG A 312 -7.98 14.44 -1.47
CA ARG A 312 -7.77 15.88 -1.23
C ARG A 312 -8.67 16.42 -0.11
N SER A 313 -9.95 16.00 -0.07
CA SER A 313 -10.85 16.43 1.00
C SER A 313 -10.46 15.91 2.38
N TRP A 314 -9.87 14.71 2.47
CA TRP A 314 -9.41 14.13 3.73
C TRP A 314 -8.10 14.77 4.21
N LEU A 315 -7.13 14.99 3.31
CA LEU A 315 -5.87 15.67 3.64
C LEU A 315 -6.13 17.11 4.13
N ASN A 316 -6.93 17.90 3.41
CA ASN A 316 -7.28 19.26 3.84
C ASN A 316 -7.99 19.28 5.21
N ALA A 317 -8.77 18.24 5.54
CA ALA A 317 -9.42 18.12 6.85
C ALA A 317 -8.42 17.74 7.96
N LEU A 318 -7.44 16.89 7.66
CA LEU A 318 -6.36 16.52 8.58
C LEU A 318 -5.39 17.67 8.83
N GLU A 319 -4.92 18.33 7.76
CA GLU A 319 -4.02 19.50 7.82
C GLU A 319 -4.59 20.56 8.77
N LYS A 320 -5.87 20.92 8.58
CA LYS A 320 -6.57 21.83 9.49
C LYS A 320 -6.65 21.29 10.91
N ALA A 321 -7.04 20.02 11.08
CA ALA A 321 -7.20 19.40 12.41
C ALA A 321 -5.90 19.39 13.23
N VAL A 322 -4.74 19.31 12.58
CA VAL A 322 -3.44 19.39 13.25
C VAL A 322 -2.91 20.82 13.37
N GLN A 323 -3.24 21.75 12.48
CA GLN A 323 -2.92 23.17 12.65
C GLN A 323 -3.66 23.76 13.87
N ASP A 324 -4.93 23.38 14.08
CA ASP A 324 -5.71 23.77 15.25
C ASP A 324 -5.23 23.08 16.56
N ASN A 325 -4.64 21.88 16.49
CA ASN A 325 -4.20 21.06 17.64
C ASN A 325 -2.86 20.33 17.37
N GLY A 326 -1.75 21.08 17.30
CA GLY A 326 -0.43 20.67 16.77
C GLY A 326 0.40 19.62 17.52
N ASN A 327 -0.21 18.63 18.19
CA ASN A 327 0.50 17.55 18.86
C ASN A 327 0.62 16.32 17.94
N ILE A 328 1.65 16.26 17.08
CA ILE A 328 1.91 15.11 16.20
C ILE A 328 3.14 14.32 16.65
N VAL A 329 2.99 13.00 16.68
CA VAL A 329 4.07 12.02 16.72
C VAL A 329 4.03 11.22 15.42
N ALA A 330 5.12 11.26 14.66
CA ALA A 330 5.29 10.46 13.46
C ALA A 330 5.95 9.13 13.82
N LEU A 331 5.34 8.02 13.40
CA LEU A 331 5.98 6.71 13.43
C LEU A 331 7.03 6.62 12.30
N PRO A 332 8.02 5.71 12.38
CA PRO A 332 8.88 5.42 11.23
C PRO A 332 8.04 4.96 10.04
N PHE A 333 8.42 5.39 8.83
CA PHE A 333 7.62 5.21 7.61
C PHE A 333 7.19 3.74 7.40
N GLY A 334 5.88 3.46 7.35
CA GLY A 334 5.32 2.12 7.14
C GLY A 334 5.13 1.30 8.42
N ASP A 335 5.30 1.91 9.60
CA ASP A 335 5.09 1.32 10.93
C ASP A 335 5.80 -0.03 11.15
N PRO A 336 7.15 -0.11 11.01
CA PRO A 336 7.92 -1.36 11.00
C PRO A 336 7.78 -2.15 12.32
N ASP A 337 7.59 -3.47 12.20
CA ASP A 337 7.40 -4.36 13.34
C ASP A 337 8.71 -4.64 14.08
N LEU A 338 8.99 -3.79 15.06
CA LEU A 338 10.20 -3.81 15.90
C LEU A 338 10.46 -5.16 16.58
N ALA A 339 9.42 -5.93 16.91
CA ALA A 339 9.58 -7.24 17.54
C ALA A 339 9.85 -8.36 16.52
N SER A 340 9.25 -8.29 15.33
CA SER A 340 9.65 -9.15 14.21
C SER A 340 11.11 -8.88 13.78
N LEU A 341 11.50 -7.60 13.73
CA LEU A 341 12.88 -7.18 13.45
C LEU A 341 13.87 -7.68 14.51
N ALA A 342 13.52 -7.60 15.79
CA ALA A 342 14.34 -8.10 16.88
C ALA A 342 14.47 -9.65 16.86
N HIS A 343 13.37 -10.38 16.96
CA HIS A 343 13.41 -11.83 17.10
C HIS A 343 13.79 -12.56 15.80
N GLY A 344 13.33 -12.06 14.64
CA GLY A 344 13.52 -12.71 13.33
C GLY A 344 14.59 -12.05 12.46
N GLY A 345 14.76 -10.72 12.56
CA GLY A 345 15.56 -9.92 11.64
C GLY A 345 17.01 -9.66 12.04
N GLU A 346 17.33 -9.61 13.34
CA GLU A 346 18.68 -9.34 13.87
C GLU A 346 19.72 -10.34 13.32
N ASN A 347 19.32 -11.62 13.21
CA ASN A 347 20.14 -12.71 12.68
C ASN A 347 20.45 -12.58 11.17
N VAL A 348 19.81 -11.64 10.46
CA VAL A 348 20.00 -11.41 9.02
C VAL A 348 20.82 -10.13 8.80
N SER A 349 22.03 -10.31 8.26
CA SER A 349 22.99 -9.23 8.01
C SER A 349 22.39 -8.07 7.19
N GLY A 350 22.36 -6.87 7.76
CA GLY A 350 21.92 -5.64 7.10
C GLY A 350 20.46 -5.24 7.35
N THR A 351 19.65 -6.09 8.00
CA THR A 351 18.23 -5.83 8.28
C THR A 351 17.99 -4.52 9.04
N LEU A 352 18.83 -4.18 10.03
CA LEU A 352 18.62 -2.96 10.84
C LEU A 352 19.10 -1.68 10.15
N GLY A 353 19.92 -1.79 9.09
CA GLY A 353 20.64 -0.65 8.48
C GLY A 353 19.79 0.34 7.67
N HIS A 354 18.47 0.14 7.58
CA HIS A 354 17.52 1.03 6.90
C HIS A 354 16.43 1.60 7.83
N LEU A 355 16.49 1.31 9.13
CA LEU A 355 15.47 1.75 10.08
C LEU A 355 15.58 3.25 10.37
N GLN A 356 16.78 3.77 10.65
CA GLN A 356 17.00 5.21 10.86
C GLN A 356 16.56 6.05 9.65
N SER A 357 16.88 5.64 8.41
CA SER A 357 16.44 6.35 7.21
C SER A 357 14.91 6.33 7.02
N SER A 358 14.21 5.35 7.59
CA SER A 358 12.74 5.32 7.62
C SER A 358 12.14 6.35 8.58
N SER A 359 12.83 6.67 9.68
CA SER A 359 12.50 7.75 10.61
C SER A 359 12.87 9.13 10.07
N GLU A 360 13.98 9.25 9.31
CA GLU A 360 14.37 10.48 8.63
C GLU A 360 13.43 10.84 7.46
N VAL A 361 12.90 9.85 6.75
CA VAL A 361 11.84 10.05 5.75
C VAL A 361 10.52 10.39 6.44
N ALA A 362 10.18 9.72 7.56
CA ALA A 362 8.95 9.98 8.31
C ALA A 362 8.73 11.46 8.66
N GLY A 363 9.73 12.10 9.27
CA GLY A 363 9.65 13.52 9.64
C GLY A 363 9.39 14.42 8.43
N LYS A 364 10.18 14.24 7.36
CA LYS A 364 10.08 15.03 6.12
C LYS A 364 8.73 14.84 5.43
N THR A 365 8.20 13.61 5.38
CA THR A 365 6.89 13.33 4.77
C THR A 365 5.76 14.05 5.50
N VAL A 366 5.74 14.00 6.83
CA VAL A 366 4.70 14.67 7.64
C VAL A 366 4.82 16.19 7.57
N GLU A 367 6.04 16.74 7.68
CA GLU A 367 6.29 18.19 7.57
C GLU A 367 5.93 18.73 6.17
N THR A 368 6.23 17.97 5.11
CA THR A 368 5.89 18.36 3.73
C THR A 368 4.38 18.34 3.46
N ILE A 369 3.64 17.35 3.98
CA ILE A 369 2.22 17.14 3.66
C ILE A 369 1.27 17.90 4.61
N LEU A 370 1.62 18.05 5.89
CA LEU A 370 0.77 18.72 6.89
C LEU A 370 1.27 20.11 7.31
N HIS A 371 2.44 20.53 6.82
CA HIS A 371 3.06 21.84 7.10
C HIS A 371 3.33 22.12 8.58
N VAL A 372 3.49 21.06 9.39
CA VAL A 372 3.79 21.12 10.83
C VAL A 372 4.87 20.10 11.21
N PRO A 373 5.83 20.46 12.10
CA PRO A 373 6.93 19.56 12.47
C PRO A 373 6.48 18.49 13.46
N PRO A 374 6.67 17.18 13.18
CA PRO A 374 6.34 16.10 14.10
C PRO A 374 7.46 15.80 15.11
N ALA A 375 7.10 15.18 16.23
CA ALA A 375 8.04 14.41 17.03
C ALA A 375 8.33 13.05 16.34
N THR A 376 9.60 12.71 16.13
CA THR A 376 10.07 11.49 15.43
C THR A 376 10.90 10.56 16.32
N ASP A 377 11.12 10.94 17.57
CA ASP A 377 11.92 10.27 18.59
C ASP A 377 11.17 9.13 19.31
N PHE A 378 9.99 8.76 18.82
CA PHE A 378 9.11 7.75 19.40
C PHE A 378 9.01 6.48 18.56
N ALA A 379 9.19 5.33 19.23
CA ALA A 379 8.88 4.00 18.73
C ALA A 379 7.67 3.43 19.45
N TRP A 380 6.75 2.78 18.73
CA TRP A 380 5.56 2.14 19.33
C TRP A 380 5.48 0.65 18.97
N PRO A 381 6.15 -0.24 19.72
CA PRO A 381 6.02 -1.69 19.57
C PRO A 381 4.57 -2.18 19.61
N ALA A 382 4.30 -3.29 18.92
CA ALA A 382 2.97 -3.92 18.87
C ALA A 382 2.42 -4.17 20.29
N GLU A 383 1.18 -3.72 20.55
CA GLU A 383 0.52 -3.78 21.86
C GLU A 383 1.29 -3.14 23.03
N GLY A 384 2.33 -2.35 22.77
CA GLY A 384 3.26 -1.83 23.78
C GLY A 384 4.11 -2.92 24.46
N ALA A 385 4.18 -4.13 23.88
CA ALA A 385 4.97 -5.24 24.40
C ALA A 385 6.45 -5.06 24.06
N VAL A 386 7.31 -5.15 25.08
CA VAL A 386 8.76 -4.92 24.97
C VAL A 386 9.57 -5.98 25.69
N ASP A 387 10.78 -6.21 25.18
CA ASP A 387 11.93 -6.80 25.87
C ASP A 387 13.21 -6.07 25.40
N PRO A 388 14.42 -6.37 25.89
CA PRO A 388 15.63 -5.61 25.54
C PRO A 388 15.88 -5.55 24.03
N SER A 389 15.71 -6.65 23.30
CA SER A 389 16.00 -6.70 21.86
C SER A 389 15.07 -5.78 21.05
N ILE A 390 13.82 -5.64 21.50
CA ILE A 390 12.83 -4.73 20.91
C ILE A 390 13.22 -3.25 21.17
N VAL A 391 13.83 -2.96 22.32
CA VAL A 391 14.34 -1.62 22.67
C VAL A 391 15.64 -1.30 21.92
N ASP A 392 16.52 -2.28 21.74
CA ASP A 392 17.77 -2.14 20.97
C ASP A 392 17.46 -1.90 19.47
N VAL A 393 16.42 -2.52 18.92
CA VAL A 393 15.91 -2.22 17.57
C VAL A 393 15.24 -0.84 17.50
N ALA A 394 14.44 -0.45 18.50
CA ALA A 394 13.81 0.87 18.55
C ALA A 394 14.83 2.02 18.59
N THR A 395 15.87 1.89 19.41
CA THR A 395 16.97 2.87 19.49
C THR A 395 17.83 2.85 18.22
N SER A 396 18.03 1.70 17.59
CA SER A 396 18.66 1.59 16.25
C SER A 396 17.84 2.22 15.12
N ALA A 397 16.54 2.44 15.33
CA ALA A 397 15.67 3.20 14.43
C ALA A 397 15.67 4.72 14.72
N GLY A 398 16.42 5.18 15.73
CA GLY A 398 16.54 6.58 16.13
C GLY A 398 15.60 7.03 17.25
N ALA A 399 14.79 6.14 17.84
CA ALA A 399 13.86 6.49 18.90
C ALA A 399 14.47 6.30 20.31
N ASP A 400 14.56 7.38 21.09
CA ASP A 400 14.91 7.32 22.53
C ASP A 400 13.67 7.15 23.43
N LYS A 401 12.45 7.25 22.87
CA LYS A 401 11.19 7.07 23.59
C LYS A 401 10.42 5.85 23.08
N VAL A 402 10.16 4.88 23.96
CA VAL A 402 9.48 3.63 23.59
C VAL A 402 8.10 3.57 24.24
N ILE A 403 7.04 3.65 23.43
CA ILE A 403 5.65 3.57 23.90
C ILE A 403 5.34 2.11 24.28
N SER A 404 5.36 1.84 25.59
CA SER A 404 5.06 0.52 26.17
C SER A 404 3.71 0.56 26.89
N ARG A 405 3.28 -0.56 27.47
CA ARG A 405 2.00 -0.69 28.18
C ARG A 405 2.19 -1.44 29.50
N SER A 406 1.39 -1.09 30.51
CA SER A 406 1.62 -1.47 31.91
C SER A 406 1.45 -2.97 32.24
N ASP A 407 1.09 -3.81 31.27
CA ASP A 407 1.12 -5.28 31.38
C ASP A 407 2.42 -5.89 30.85
N SER A 408 3.24 -5.13 30.12
CA SER A 408 4.61 -5.48 29.76
C SER A 408 5.60 -4.99 30.84
N ILE A 409 5.69 -3.68 31.07
CA ILE A 409 6.44 -3.12 32.22
C ILE A 409 5.47 -3.00 33.40
N GLN A 410 5.47 -4.02 34.26
CA GLN A 410 4.54 -4.15 35.39
C GLN A 410 5.09 -3.47 36.65
N ASP A 411 4.24 -2.69 37.32
CA ASP A 411 4.49 -2.04 38.61
C ASP A 411 3.92 -2.86 39.79
N ASN A 412 4.62 -2.91 40.92
CA ASN A 412 4.11 -3.48 42.19
C ASN A 412 3.72 -2.36 43.16
N LEU A 413 2.81 -1.49 42.74
CA LEU A 413 2.38 -0.29 43.45
C LEU A 413 0.86 -0.29 43.72
N PRO A 414 0.38 0.28 44.84
CA PRO A 414 -1.05 0.40 45.11
C PRO A 414 -1.73 1.51 44.28
N TYR A 415 -0.94 2.36 43.62
CA TYR A 415 -1.38 3.45 42.77
C TYR A 415 -0.84 3.30 41.34
N THR A 416 -1.51 3.91 40.36
CA THR A 416 -0.98 4.04 38.99
C THR A 416 0.02 5.19 38.98
N ALA A 417 1.30 4.88 38.77
CA ALA A 417 2.39 5.86 38.66
C ALA A 417 2.37 6.60 37.32
N SER A 418 3.13 7.70 37.20
CA SER A 418 3.25 8.48 35.94
C SER A 418 3.76 7.62 34.76
N ALA A 419 3.65 8.10 33.51
CA ALA A 419 3.99 7.30 32.33
C ALA A 419 5.51 7.11 32.09
N ALA A 420 6.32 8.16 32.30
CA ALA A 420 7.76 8.12 32.01
C ALA A 420 8.54 7.14 32.91
N ARG A 421 9.37 6.28 32.29
CA ARG A 421 10.32 5.36 32.94
C ARG A 421 11.70 5.47 32.24
N PRO A 422 12.75 6.01 32.89
CA PRO A 422 14.09 5.92 32.34
C PRO A 422 14.57 4.45 32.44
N ILE A 423 14.63 3.74 31.32
CA ILE A 423 14.89 2.29 31.29
C ILE A 423 16.38 1.93 31.13
N GLY A 424 17.22 2.90 30.78
CA GLY A 424 18.66 2.73 30.58
C GLY A 424 19.13 3.24 29.21
N GLY A 425 20.44 3.41 29.04
CA GLY A 425 21.03 3.83 27.75
C GLY A 425 20.64 5.23 27.24
N GLY A 426 20.01 6.06 28.08
CA GLY A 426 19.36 7.32 27.67
C GLY A 426 17.88 7.15 27.28
N THR A 427 17.43 5.92 27.07
CA THR A 427 16.08 5.58 26.61
C THR A 427 15.04 5.71 27.72
N THR A 428 13.86 6.22 27.36
CA THR A 428 12.68 6.34 28.24
C THR A 428 11.53 5.50 27.70
N ALA A 429 11.06 4.51 28.46
CA ALA A 429 9.77 3.89 28.16
C ALA A 429 8.64 4.82 28.63
N VAL A 430 7.67 5.05 27.75
CA VAL A 430 6.43 5.76 28.08
C VAL A 430 5.36 4.70 28.30
N VAL A 431 5.13 4.35 29.57
CA VAL A 431 4.26 3.22 29.95
C VAL A 431 2.81 3.69 29.99
N SER A 432 2.05 3.29 28.97
CA SER A 432 0.62 3.54 28.87
C SER A 432 -0.20 2.65 29.81
N ASP A 433 -1.34 3.15 30.30
CA ASP A 433 -2.20 2.41 31.21
C ASP A 433 -2.98 1.30 30.50
N THR A 434 -2.83 0.06 30.96
CA THR A 434 -3.48 -1.11 30.33
C THR A 434 -5.00 -1.06 30.31
N ARG A 435 -5.65 -0.63 31.41
CA ARG A 435 -7.12 -0.70 31.52
C ARG A 435 -7.83 0.37 30.70
N LEU A 436 -7.23 1.56 30.62
CA LEU A 436 -7.72 2.67 29.82
C LEU A 436 -7.44 2.44 28.33
N SER A 437 -6.25 1.93 28.01
CA SER A 437 -5.87 1.60 26.61
C SER A 437 -6.78 0.53 26.01
N LYS A 438 -7.11 -0.51 26.80
CA LYS A 438 -7.97 -1.61 26.37
C LYS A 438 -9.47 -1.37 26.56
N ALA A 439 -9.89 -0.15 26.93
CA ALA A 439 -11.29 0.14 27.27
C ALA A 439 -12.27 0.02 26.08
N PHE A 440 -11.77 0.11 24.84
CA PHE A 440 -12.57 0.06 23.61
C PHE A 440 -12.22 -1.13 22.70
N GLU A 441 -11.52 -2.13 23.21
CA GLU A 441 -11.30 -3.40 22.50
C GLU A 441 -12.61 -4.19 22.33
N GLY A 442 -12.75 -4.87 21.19
CA GLY A 442 -13.92 -5.70 20.88
C GLY A 442 -15.10 -4.97 20.26
N ASP A 443 -16.28 -5.60 20.29
CA ASP A 443 -17.50 -5.11 19.63
C ASP A 443 -18.19 -3.97 20.40
N VAL A 444 -17.96 -2.74 19.95
CA VAL A 444 -18.71 -1.53 20.37
C VAL A 444 -19.65 -0.99 19.29
N THR A 445 -20.02 -1.81 18.28
CA THR A 445 -20.97 -1.40 17.21
C THR A 445 -22.38 -1.12 17.71
N LYS A 446 -22.75 -1.66 18.88
CA LYS A 446 -24.05 -1.48 19.51
C LYS A 446 -23.95 -0.37 20.56
N ALA A 447 -24.94 0.52 20.59
CA ALA A 447 -25.02 1.61 21.58
C ALA A 447 -24.84 1.06 23.02
N GLY A 448 -25.52 -0.03 23.36
CA GLY A 448 -25.33 -0.78 24.59
C GLY A 448 -23.88 -1.11 24.98
N SER A 449 -23.06 -1.69 24.09
CA SER A 449 -21.66 -2.01 24.42
C SER A 449 -20.78 -0.77 24.45
N SER A 450 -21.02 0.19 23.56
CA SER A 450 -20.33 1.48 23.53
C SER A 450 -20.52 2.30 24.82
N THR A 451 -21.76 2.43 25.31
CA THR A 451 -22.09 3.17 26.55
C THR A 451 -21.48 2.53 27.80
N LEU A 452 -21.39 1.19 27.85
CA LEU A 452 -20.69 0.48 28.92
C LEU A 452 -19.17 0.70 28.89
N ALA A 453 -18.56 0.72 27.70
CA ALA A 453 -17.14 1.00 27.52
C ALA A 453 -16.78 2.44 27.95
N VAL A 454 -17.56 3.43 27.50
CA VAL A 454 -17.43 4.85 27.91
C VAL A 454 -17.50 4.98 29.43
N GLN A 455 -18.48 4.36 30.08
CA GLN A 455 -18.62 4.43 31.53
C GLN A 455 -17.50 3.71 32.29
N LYS A 456 -17.02 2.55 31.81
CA LYS A 456 -15.84 1.90 32.41
C LYS A 456 -14.60 2.77 32.28
N PHE A 457 -14.38 3.41 31.14
CA PHE A 457 -13.24 4.32 30.91
C PHE A 457 -13.27 5.52 31.86
N LEU A 458 -14.40 6.24 31.92
CA LEU A 458 -14.55 7.41 32.81
C LEU A 458 -14.36 7.02 34.28
N ALA A 459 -14.99 5.93 34.72
CA ALA A 459 -14.82 5.39 36.07
C ALA A 459 -13.36 5.02 36.38
N GLN A 460 -12.66 4.34 35.45
CA GLN A 460 -11.24 4.03 35.61
C GLN A 460 -10.37 5.30 35.68
N SER A 461 -10.67 6.33 34.90
CA SER A 461 -9.91 7.60 34.93
C SER A 461 -10.06 8.35 36.27
N LEU A 462 -11.28 8.40 36.83
CA LEU A 462 -11.54 8.97 38.15
C LEU A 462 -10.84 8.15 39.24
N ALA A 463 -10.90 6.81 39.17
CA ALA A 463 -10.21 5.93 40.10
C ALA A 463 -8.68 6.03 40.02
N VAL A 464 -8.09 6.32 38.86
CA VAL A 464 -6.65 6.64 38.73
C VAL A 464 -6.31 7.94 39.48
N ASN A 465 -7.14 8.98 39.36
CA ASN A 465 -6.92 10.22 40.11
C ASN A 465 -7.02 9.99 41.63
N LEU A 466 -8.06 9.28 42.07
CA LEU A 466 -8.33 9.01 43.49
C LEU A 466 -7.34 8.04 44.17
N GLN A 467 -6.50 7.31 43.43
CA GLN A 467 -5.45 6.45 44.01
C GLN A 467 -4.36 7.20 44.77
N ASP A 468 -4.05 8.44 44.36
CA ASP A 468 -3.15 9.34 45.09
C ASP A 468 -3.55 10.79 44.76
N PRO A 469 -4.49 11.38 45.52
CA PRO A 469 -4.93 12.76 45.32
C PRO A 469 -3.86 13.81 45.69
N SER A 470 -2.75 13.42 46.32
CA SER A 470 -1.68 14.34 46.68
C SER A 470 -0.72 14.62 45.51
N LYS A 471 -0.62 13.66 44.57
CA LYS A 471 0.27 13.74 43.41
C LYS A 471 -0.51 13.91 42.11
N GLN A 472 -0.29 15.05 41.46
CA GLN A 472 -0.48 15.18 40.02
C GLN A 472 0.47 14.19 39.31
N ARG A 473 -0.10 13.33 38.47
CA ARG A 473 0.58 12.23 37.77
C ARG A 473 0.22 12.27 36.28
N ASP A 474 1.11 11.72 35.46
CA ASP A 474 1.01 11.72 34.00
C ASP A 474 0.55 10.37 33.49
N ILE A 475 -0.59 10.29 32.83
CA ILE A 475 -1.20 9.03 32.41
C ILE A 475 -1.41 9.07 30.90
N VAL A 476 -0.69 8.20 30.21
CA VAL A 476 -0.80 7.99 28.76
C VAL A 476 -1.75 6.84 28.48
N VAL A 477 -2.64 7.04 27.50
CA VAL A 477 -3.53 6.01 26.95
C VAL A 477 -3.15 5.75 25.50
N ALA A 478 -2.75 4.52 25.20
CA ALA A 478 -2.34 4.08 23.87
C ALA A 478 -3.33 3.00 23.39
N PRO A 479 -4.43 3.36 22.70
CA PRO A 479 -5.45 2.41 22.24
C PRO A 479 -4.90 1.49 21.14
N GLN A 480 -5.73 0.55 20.67
CA GLN A 480 -5.42 -0.27 19.51
C GLN A 480 -5.04 0.60 18.28
N ARG A 481 -4.06 0.15 17.48
CA ARG A 481 -3.46 0.92 16.37
C ARG A 481 -4.46 1.30 15.26
N THR A 482 -5.43 0.43 14.99
CA THR A 482 -6.37 0.56 13.87
C THR A 482 -7.82 0.52 14.37
N PRO A 483 -8.25 1.52 15.16
CA PRO A 483 -9.60 1.55 15.73
C PRO A 483 -10.64 1.75 14.62
N SER A 484 -11.67 0.89 14.61
CA SER A 484 -12.82 1.03 13.71
C SER A 484 -13.64 2.30 14.00
N ALA A 485 -14.48 2.73 13.06
CA ALA A 485 -15.30 3.94 13.21
C ALA A 485 -16.15 3.95 14.50
N SER A 486 -16.76 2.82 14.88
CA SER A 486 -17.54 2.71 16.13
C SER A 486 -16.67 2.77 17.39
N GLN A 487 -15.40 2.35 17.30
CA GLN A 487 -14.42 2.52 18.38
C GLN A 487 -13.99 3.98 18.48
N ALA A 488 -13.62 4.64 17.37
CA ALA A 488 -13.31 6.08 17.35
C ALA A 488 -14.46 6.92 17.93
N GLN A 489 -15.71 6.67 17.52
CA GLN A 489 -16.91 7.29 18.08
C GLN A 489 -17.13 7.01 19.58
N SER A 490 -16.65 5.88 20.10
CA SER A 490 -16.73 5.53 21.53
C SER A 490 -15.61 6.21 22.33
N MET A 491 -14.40 6.24 21.78
CA MET A 491 -13.22 6.92 22.33
C MET A 491 -13.49 8.44 22.44
N ALA A 492 -14.03 9.05 21.38
CA ALA A 492 -14.43 10.46 21.36
C ALA A 492 -15.45 10.80 22.46
N ARG A 493 -16.54 10.03 22.57
CA ARG A 493 -17.56 10.23 23.63
C ARG A 493 -17.02 10.03 25.05
N ALA A 494 -15.94 9.26 25.21
CA ALA A 494 -15.28 9.09 26.49
C ALA A 494 -14.33 10.25 26.82
N LEU A 495 -13.63 10.81 25.84
CA LEU A 495 -12.86 12.05 26.00
C LEU A 495 -13.77 13.24 26.27
N GLN A 496 -14.91 13.36 25.58
CA GLN A 496 -15.93 14.38 25.84
C GLN A 496 -16.50 14.33 27.28
N GLY A 497 -16.54 13.14 27.89
CA GLY A 497 -16.89 12.98 29.31
C GLY A 497 -15.83 13.53 30.30
N LEU A 498 -14.64 13.88 29.80
CA LEU A 498 -13.54 14.50 30.55
C LEU A 498 -13.37 16.01 30.27
N ASP A 499 -14.07 16.58 29.28
CA ASP A 499 -13.94 18.00 28.88
C ASP A 499 -14.26 19.00 30.00
N GLY A 500 -15.06 18.60 31.00
CA GLY A 500 -15.28 19.39 32.21
C GLY A 500 -14.03 19.51 33.13
N GLN A 501 -12.95 18.79 32.81
CA GLN A 501 -11.63 18.83 33.47
C GLN A 501 -11.67 18.78 35.00
N ARG A 502 -12.58 17.98 35.59
CA ARG A 502 -12.79 17.96 37.06
C ARG A 502 -11.75 17.14 37.82
N TRP A 503 -11.31 16.02 37.26
CA TRP A 503 -10.23 15.16 37.81
C TRP A 503 -9.08 14.91 36.83
N THR A 504 -9.27 15.23 35.55
CA THR A 504 -8.24 15.20 34.49
C THR A 504 -7.95 16.61 34.00
N GLN A 505 -6.74 16.81 33.48
CA GLN A 505 -6.39 17.92 32.59
C GLN A 505 -5.68 17.33 31.36
N PRO A 506 -5.93 17.82 30.14
CA PRO A 506 -5.26 17.30 28.95
C PRO A 506 -3.74 17.51 28.99
N SER A 507 -3.01 16.68 28.25
CA SER A 507 -1.57 16.75 28.02
C SER A 507 -1.22 16.04 26.70
N ASP A 508 -0.09 16.39 26.10
CA ASP A 508 0.48 15.71 24.94
C ASP A 508 1.46 14.58 25.34
N LEU A 509 2.00 13.85 24.36
CA LEU A 509 2.94 12.75 24.61
C LEU A 509 4.38 13.21 24.90
N VAL A 510 4.82 14.34 24.32
CA VAL A 510 6.18 14.87 24.52
C VAL A 510 6.33 15.34 25.96
N ALA A 511 5.36 16.10 26.48
CA ALA A 511 5.30 16.52 27.87
C ALA A 511 5.11 15.35 28.85
N ALA A 512 4.40 14.28 28.47
CA ALA A 512 4.25 13.08 29.29
C ALA A 512 5.52 12.21 29.32
N ALA A 513 6.32 12.21 28.25
CA ALA A 513 7.62 11.54 28.20
C ALA A 513 8.70 12.33 28.96
N ALA A 514 8.68 13.66 28.87
CA ALA A 514 9.54 14.57 29.62
C ALA A 514 9.10 14.79 31.09
N ALA A 515 7.97 14.20 31.51
CA ALA A 515 7.47 14.30 32.87
C ALA A 515 8.43 13.66 33.89
N LYS A 516 8.50 14.25 35.10
CA LYS A 516 9.33 13.72 36.18
C LYS A 516 8.94 12.25 36.49
N PRO A 517 9.86 11.27 36.36
CA PRO A 517 9.56 9.88 36.65
C PRO A 517 9.19 9.64 38.12
N ASP A 518 8.36 8.63 38.37
CA ASP A 518 8.12 8.14 39.74
C ASP A 518 9.30 7.27 40.19
N THR A 519 9.93 7.64 41.29
CA THR A 519 11.13 6.97 41.83
C THR A 519 10.87 5.56 42.38
N ASN A 520 9.61 5.17 42.56
CA ASN A 520 9.21 3.88 43.13
C ASN A 520 8.76 2.88 42.05
N ALA A 521 8.59 3.35 40.82
CA ALA A 521 8.03 2.58 39.72
C ALA A 521 9.10 1.80 38.95
N ASN A 522 8.70 0.69 38.35
CA ASN A 522 9.58 -0.28 37.71
C ASN A 522 10.16 0.27 36.40
N THR A 523 11.47 0.48 36.38
CA THR A 523 12.26 0.90 35.21
C THR A 523 12.91 -0.27 34.46
N LYS A 524 12.65 -1.53 34.85
CA LYS A 524 13.27 -2.70 34.21
C LYS A 524 12.41 -3.23 33.06
N VAL A 525 12.99 -3.21 31.87
CA VAL A 525 12.48 -3.95 30.71
C VAL A 525 12.46 -5.45 31.05
N PRO A 526 11.35 -6.18 30.82
CA PRO A 526 11.28 -7.61 31.12
C PRO A 526 12.02 -8.42 30.05
N GLY A 527 12.64 -9.55 30.41
CA GLY A 527 13.38 -10.38 29.44
C GLY A 527 12.47 -11.10 28.42
N PRO A 528 13.00 -11.59 27.28
CA PRO A 528 12.19 -12.07 26.14
C PRO A 528 11.20 -13.20 26.44
N SER A 529 11.45 -14.01 27.48
CA SER A 529 10.52 -15.04 27.98
C SER A 529 9.22 -14.48 28.60
N ARG A 530 9.12 -13.15 28.75
CA ARG A 530 7.91 -12.43 29.16
C ARG A 530 7.15 -11.79 28.00
N TYR A 531 7.75 -11.69 26.81
CA TYR A 531 7.05 -11.18 25.64
C TYR A 531 5.93 -12.16 25.22
N PRO A 532 4.68 -11.72 24.95
CA PRO A 532 3.53 -12.62 24.86
C PRO A 532 3.55 -13.58 23.68
N ASP A 533 3.34 -14.88 23.92
CA ASP A 533 3.34 -15.91 22.87
C ASP A 533 2.28 -15.68 21.78
N LYS A 534 1.15 -15.04 22.13
CA LYS A 534 0.12 -14.64 21.15
C LYS A 534 0.61 -13.58 20.15
N LEU A 535 1.57 -12.74 20.53
CA LEU A 535 2.19 -11.76 19.65
C LEU A 535 3.38 -12.38 18.91
N ARG A 536 4.16 -13.25 19.58
CA ARG A 536 5.23 -14.04 18.96
C ARG A 536 4.72 -14.89 17.80
N ALA A 537 3.56 -15.53 17.95
CA ALA A 537 2.89 -16.28 16.89
C ALA A 537 2.33 -15.44 15.72
N GLN A 538 2.51 -14.11 15.75
CA GLN A 538 2.09 -13.17 14.70
C GLN A 538 3.27 -12.43 14.06
N GLU A 539 4.51 -12.70 14.48
CA GLU A 539 5.72 -12.11 13.93
C GLU A 539 6.04 -12.61 12.51
N LEU A 540 6.80 -11.81 11.76
CA LEU A 540 7.38 -12.20 10.49
C LEU A 540 8.52 -13.20 10.74
N PRO A 541 8.56 -14.35 10.03
CA PRO A 541 9.61 -15.34 10.20
C PRO A 541 10.96 -14.83 9.65
N THR A 542 12.08 -15.39 10.11
CA THR A 542 13.43 -15.08 9.61
C THR A 542 13.54 -15.09 8.08
N SER A 543 12.83 -16.01 7.40
CA SER A 543 12.79 -16.08 5.94
C SER A 543 12.22 -14.83 5.26
N ALA A 544 11.36 -14.06 5.93
CA ALA A 544 10.89 -12.76 5.43
C ALA A 544 12.03 -11.73 5.36
N PHE A 545 13.02 -11.80 6.25
CA PHE A 545 14.19 -10.95 6.24
C PHE A 545 15.25 -11.47 5.26
N GLU A 546 15.35 -12.79 5.05
CA GLU A 546 16.14 -13.39 3.98
C GLU A 546 15.62 -12.99 2.59
N ASP A 547 14.29 -13.01 2.37
CA ASP A 547 13.62 -12.49 1.16
C ASP A 547 14.04 -11.03 0.90
N LEU A 548 13.96 -10.18 1.93
CA LEU A 548 14.26 -8.74 1.83
C LEU A 548 15.74 -8.46 1.61
N LYS A 549 16.65 -9.24 2.23
CA LYS A 549 18.08 -9.19 1.91
C LYS A 549 18.33 -9.55 0.44
N GLY A 550 17.73 -10.64 -0.05
CA GLY A 550 17.85 -11.05 -1.46
C GLY A 550 17.28 -10.00 -2.44
N MET A 551 16.19 -9.34 -2.05
CA MET A 551 15.60 -8.21 -2.78
C MET A 551 16.54 -6.99 -2.79
N GLY A 552 17.13 -6.63 -1.64
CA GLY A 552 18.10 -5.54 -1.52
C GLY A 552 19.37 -5.77 -2.34
N GLU A 553 19.91 -6.99 -2.32
CA GLU A 553 21.05 -7.38 -3.18
C GLU A 553 20.72 -7.29 -4.68
N ARG A 554 19.48 -7.63 -5.07
CA ARG A 554 19.01 -7.51 -6.46
C ARG A 554 18.79 -6.05 -6.85
N LEU A 555 18.20 -5.24 -5.97
CA LEU A 555 17.99 -3.81 -6.16
C LEU A 555 19.32 -3.07 -6.29
N GLY A 556 20.32 -3.39 -5.47
CA GLY A 556 21.66 -2.81 -5.56
C GLY A 556 22.35 -3.12 -6.90
N LYS A 557 22.27 -4.37 -7.38
CA LYS A 557 22.78 -4.78 -8.70
C LYS A 557 22.04 -4.09 -9.85
N PHE A 558 20.75 -3.83 -9.70
CA PHE A 558 19.94 -3.15 -10.72
C PHE A 558 20.20 -1.63 -10.73
N LYS A 559 20.19 -0.95 -9.57
CA LYS A 559 20.53 0.48 -9.45
C LYS A 559 21.88 0.83 -10.08
N ALA A 560 22.86 -0.07 -10.03
CA ALA A 560 24.20 0.13 -10.58
C ALA A 560 24.25 0.32 -12.11
N ILE A 561 23.19 -0.03 -12.85
CA ILE A 561 23.14 0.08 -14.33
C ILE A 561 22.21 1.20 -14.83
N LEU A 562 21.59 1.97 -13.94
CA LEU A 562 20.54 2.95 -14.28
C LEU A 562 21.10 4.36 -14.33
N THR A 563 20.76 5.13 -15.37
CA THR A 563 21.11 6.57 -15.44
C THR A 563 20.31 7.40 -14.42
N LEU A 564 19.09 6.98 -14.07
CA LEU A 564 18.22 7.64 -13.07
C LEU A 564 17.82 6.63 -11.98
N PRO A 565 18.77 6.21 -11.11
CA PRO A 565 18.58 5.08 -10.21
C PRO A 565 17.44 5.29 -9.19
N ASP A 566 17.11 6.53 -8.85
CA ASP A 566 16.10 6.83 -7.82
C ASP A 566 14.65 6.67 -8.31
N ARG A 567 14.44 6.66 -9.65
CA ARG A 567 13.18 6.21 -10.28
C ARG A 567 12.83 4.76 -9.91
N VAL A 568 13.81 3.96 -9.48
CA VAL A 568 13.61 2.61 -8.96
C VAL A 568 13.90 2.54 -7.46
N ALA A 569 14.91 3.26 -6.96
CA ALA A 569 15.29 3.16 -5.55
C ALA A 569 14.16 3.53 -4.59
N THR A 570 13.47 4.64 -4.82
CA THR A 570 12.51 5.20 -3.86
C THR A 570 11.23 4.36 -3.74
N PRO A 571 10.56 3.93 -4.84
CA PRO A 571 9.42 3.02 -4.75
C PRO A 571 9.77 1.69 -4.05
N PHE A 572 10.95 1.13 -4.32
CA PHE A 572 11.38 -0.13 -3.68
C PHE A 572 11.82 0.04 -2.22
N ALA A 573 12.42 1.17 -1.84
CA ALA A 573 12.73 1.45 -0.42
C ALA A 573 11.44 1.55 0.41
N ASN A 574 10.46 2.32 -0.06
CA ASN A 574 9.16 2.44 0.59
C ASN A 574 8.45 1.06 0.67
N ALA A 575 8.54 0.24 -0.39
CA ALA A 575 8.01 -1.13 -0.38
C ALA A 575 8.75 -2.09 0.57
N VAL A 576 10.06 -1.93 0.79
CA VAL A 576 10.79 -2.71 1.82
C VAL A 576 10.30 -2.34 3.22
N ASN A 577 10.10 -1.05 3.51
CA ASN A 577 9.56 -0.58 4.79
C ASN A 577 8.14 -1.14 5.03
N ARG A 578 7.27 -1.03 4.03
CA ARG A 578 5.93 -1.64 4.04
C ARG A 578 5.97 -3.16 4.25
N ALA A 579 6.95 -3.86 3.68
CA ALA A 579 7.08 -5.31 3.78
C ALA A 579 7.44 -5.82 5.20
N VAL A 580 7.92 -4.95 6.10
CA VAL A 580 8.16 -5.25 7.52
C VAL A 580 7.10 -4.63 8.46
N SER A 581 6.03 -4.05 7.92
CA SER A 581 5.01 -3.33 8.71
C SER A 581 4.32 -4.19 9.78
N THR A 582 4.04 -3.55 10.92
CA THR A 582 3.18 -4.05 12.00
C THR A 582 1.77 -4.42 11.50
N SER A 583 1.31 -3.84 10.38
CA SER A 583 0.03 -4.19 9.75
C SER A 583 -0.07 -5.64 9.26
N TRP A 584 1.06 -6.35 9.15
CA TRP A 584 1.08 -7.77 8.75
C TRP A 584 0.75 -8.75 9.89
N ARG A 585 0.70 -8.30 11.15
CA ARG A 585 0.38 -9.16 12.29
C ARG A 585 -1.01 -9.77 12.15
N GLY A 586 -1.07 -11.09 12.23
CA GLY A 586 -2.30 -11.87 11.94
C GLY A 586 -2.57 -12.15 10.45
N ASN A 587 -1.80 -11.56 9.52
CA ASN A 587 -1.92 -11.75 8.06
C ASN A 587 -0.60 -12.16 7.40
N ALA A 588 0.05 -13.21 7.92
CA ALA A 588 1.32 -13.71 7.40
C ALA A 588 1.30 -14.06 5.90
N LYS A 589 0.15 -14.57 5.40
CA LYS A 589 -0.04 -14.87 3.96
C LYS A 589 -0.07 -13.61 3.11
N GLY A 590 -0.74 -12.54 3.56
CA GLY A 590 -0.69 -11.25 2.88
C GLY A 590 0.73 -10.69 2.79
N ALA A 591 1.50 -10.81 3.87
CA ALA A 591 2.90 -10.36 3.92
C ALA A 591 3.81 -11.13 2.94
N GLU A 592 3.65 -12.45 2.87
CA GLU A 592 4.30 -13.31 1.88
C GLU A 592 3.91 -12.93 0.44
N GLN A 593 2.61 -12.72 0.19
CA GLN A 593 2.10 -12.31 -1.13
C GLN A 593 2.61 -10.93 -1.56
N TYR A 594 2.77 -9.99 -0.61
CA TYR A 594 3.31 -8.65 -0.83
C TYR A 594 4.82 -8.69 -1.13
N ARG A 595 5.65 -9.33 -0.29
CA ARG A 595 7.08 -9.54 -0.62
C ARG A 595 7.25 -10.25 -1.96
N GLY A 596 6.39 -11.23 -2.22
CA GLY A 596 6.33 -11.99 -3.45
C GLY A 596 5.88 -11.19 -4.69
N SER A 597 5.07 -10.13 -4.56
CA SER A 597 4.75 -9.22 -5.68
C SER A 597 5.89 -8.26 -5.96
N VAL A 598 6.42 -7.59 -4.92
CA VAL A 598 7.54 -6.66 -5.02
C VAL A 598 8.78 -7.34 -5.62
N ASN A 599 9.14 -8.53 -5.15
CA ASN A 599 10.29 -9.29 -5.69
C ASN A 599 10.07 -9.70 -7.17
N ARG A 600 8.85 -10.08 -7.56
CA ARG A 600 8.53 -10.38 -8.97
C ARG A 600 8.62 -9.14 -9.85
N TYR A 601 8.11 -7.99 -9.42
CA TYR A 601 8.20 -6.73 -10.16
C TYR A 601 9.66 -6.29 -10.34
N LEU A 602 10.48 -6.34 -9.28
CA LEU A 602 11.93 -6.07 -9.37
C LEU A 602 12.63 -7.00 -10.36
N THR A 603 12.24 -8.28 -10.38
CA THR A 603 12.81 -9.27 -11.30
C THR A 603 12.38 -9.02 -12.75
N SER A 604 11.14 -8.56 -12.97
CA SER A 604 10.66 -8.15 -14.29
C SER A 604 11.46 -6.96 -14.82
N LEU A 605 11.54 -5.87 -14.04
CA LEU A 605 12.31 -4.67 -14.40
C LEU A 605 13.79 -4.99 -14.69
N ALA A 606 14.42 -5.84 -13.88
CA ALA A 606 15.80 -6.26 -14.11
C ALA A 606 15.97 -7.15 -15.37
N SER A 607 14.90 -7.76 -15.88
CA SER A 607 14.91 -8.56 -17.13
C SER A 607 14.61 -7.76 -18.40
N GLU A 608 14.10 -6.52 -18.27
CA GLU A 608 13.91 -5.57 -19.38
C GLU A 608 15.26 -5.13 -20.02
N VAL A 609 16.39 -5.43 -19.38
CA VAL A 609 17.76 -5.16 -19.87
C VAL A 609 18.47 -6.48 -20.13
N GLN A 610 18.54 -6.90 -21.39
CA GLN A 610 18.93 -8.28 -21.73
C GLN A 610 19.64 -8.44 -23.09
N LEU A 611 20.25 -9.62 -23.29
CA LEU A 611 20.88 -10.03 -24.55
C LEU A 611 19.88 -10.74 -25.45
N ILE A 612 19.71 -10.26 -26.69
CA ILE A 612 18.84 -10.91 -27.68
C ILE A 612 19.54 -12.16 -28.22
N GLN A 613 19.01 -13.33 -27.82
CA GLN A 613 19.53 -14.66 -28.12
C GLN A 613 19.67 -14.93 -29.63
N LYS A 614 20.70 -15.71 -30.02
CA LYS A 614 20.99 -16.12 -31.41
C LYS A 614 21.45 -17.57 -31.43
N SER A 615 21.12 -18.31 -32.48
CA SER A 615 21.39 -19.75 -32.58
C SER A 615 22.72 -20.08 -33.26
N GLU A 616 22.93 -19.65 -34.51
CA GLU A 616 24.16 -19.90 -35.28
C GLU A 616 24.62 -18.66 -36.06
N LEU A 617 25.93 -18.56 -36.27
CA LEU A 617 26.57 -17.59 -37.16
C LEU A 617 27.68 -18.27 -37.98
N THR A 618 27.73 -18.03 -39.30
CA THR A 618 28.81 -18.51 -40.18
C THR A 618 29.75 -17.38 -40.55
N LEU A 619 31.06 -17.56 -40.35
CA LEU A 619 32.09 -16.62 -40.83
C LEU A 619 32.69 -17.12 -42.15
N SER A 620 32.36 -16.43 -43.23
CA SER A 620 32.84 -16.70 -44.59
C SER A 620 34.08 -15.87 -44.90
N GLY A 621 35.25 -16.27 -44.38
CA GLY A 621 36.52 -15.57 -44.59
C GLY A 621 37.45 -15.59 -43.37
N ARG A 622 38.54 -14.82 -43.45
CA ARG A 622 39.56 -14.73 -42.37
C ARG A 622 39.17 -13.79 -41.23
N SER A 623 38.31 -12.81 -41.51
CA SER A 623 37.73 -11.95 -40.48
C SER A 623 36.28 -11.62 -40.82
N ALA A 624 35.47 -11.42 -39.79
CA ALA A 624 34.08 -11.01 -39.92
C ALA A 624 33.58 -10.36 -38.61
N THR A 625 32.63 -9.45 -38.73
CA THR A 625 31.98 -8.84 -37.56
C THR A 625 31.00 -9.81 -36.91
N ILE A 626 31.07 -9.92 -35.59
CA ILE A 626 30.17 -10.69 -34.74
C ILE A 626 29.26 -9.66 -34.05
N PRO A 627 28.02 -9.44 -34.55
CA PRO A 627 27.08 -8.53 -33.93
C PRO A 627 26.41 -9.19 -32.72
N VAL A 628 26.58 -8.63 -31.53
CA VAL A 628 25.82 -9.00 -30.33
C VAL A 628 24.85 -7.87 -30.01
N THR A 629 23.62 -8.21 -29.62
CA THR A 629 22.52 -7.23 -29.52
C THR A 629 22.04 -7.15 -28.09
N VAL A 630 22.12 -5.95 -27.51
CA VAL A 630 21.65 -5.64 -26.16
C VAL A 630 20.39 -4.79 -26.26
N GLN A 631 19.36 -5.15 -25.51
CA GLN A 631 18.07 -4.49 -25.48
C GLN A 631 17.85 -3.80 -24.13
N ASN A 632 17.30 -2.58 -24.14
CA ASN A 632 16.82 -1.88 -22.95
C ASN A 632 15.35 -1.50 -23.16
N GLN A 633 14.44 -2.16 -22.47
CA GLN A 633 13.00 -1.90 -22.55
C GLN A 633 12.50 -0.94 -21.44
N LEU A 634 13.39 -0.44 -20.58
CA LEU A 634 13.05 0.52 -19.52
C LEU A 634 12.76 1.92 -20.09
N LEU A 635 11.98 2.73 -19.36
CA LEU A 635 11.75 4.15 -19.67
C LEU A 635 12.88 5.08 -19.18
N GLN A 636 14.11 4.55 -19.11
CA GLN A 636 15.30 5.32 -18.75
C GLN A 636 16.56 4.72 -19.38
N GLY A 637 17.61 5.53 -19.50
CA GLY A 637 18.91 5.07 -19.97
C GLY A 637 19.55 4.02 -19.07
N VAL A 638 20.32 3.12 -19.67
CA VAL A 638 21.25 2.24 -18.97
C VAL A 638 22.69 2.57 -19.37
N ASP A 639 23.44 2.96 -18.35
CA ASP A 639 24.84 3.37 -18.38
C ASP A 639 25.60 2.50 -17.37
N ASN A 640 26.92 2.36 -17.49
CA ASN A 640 27.76 1.51 -16.60
C ASN A 640 27.59 -0.01 -16.78
N LEU A 641 27.17 -0.45 -17.97
CA LEU A 641 27.28 -1.85 -18.41
C LEU A 641 28.49 -2.05 -19.33
N VAL A 642 29.06 -3.25 -19.29
CA VAL A 642 30.11 -3.75 -20.20
C VAL A 642 29.66 -5.09 -20.77
N LEU A 643 29.70 -5.24 -22.08
CA LEU A 643 29.46 -6.52 -22.73
C LEU A 643 30.79 -7.24 -22.97
N ARG A 644 30.95 -8.40 -22.33
CA ARG A 644 32.08 -9.30 -22.53
C ARG A 644 31.68 -10.42 -23.49
N LEU A 645 32.48 -10.64 -24.52
CA LEU A 645 32.37 -11.77 -25.45
C LEU A 645 33.60 -12.67 -25.29
N GLN A 646 33.39 -13.94 -24.96
CA GLN A 646 34.46 -14.91 -24.71
C GLN A 646 34.44 -16.06 -25.72
N SER A 647 35.64 -16.41 -26.23
CA SER A 647 35.87 -17.56 -27.09
C SER A 647 36.29 -18.78 -26.28
N THR A 648 35.58 -19.90 -26.46
CA THR A 648 35.97 -21.21 -25.91
C THR A 648 37.24 -21.78 -26.57
N ASN A 649 37.65 -21.26 -27.74
CA ASN A 649 38.78 -21.78 -28.49
C ASN A 649 39.56 -20.63 -29.18
N ALA A 650 40.38 -19.94 -28.39
CA ALA A 650 41.17 -18.79 -28.82
C ALA A 650 42.27 -19.12 -29.87
N THR A 651 42.63 -20.39 -30.05
CA THR A 651 43.53 -20.81 -31.15
C THR A 651 42.79 -20.95 -32.48
N ARG A 652 41.48 -21.28 -32.47
CA ARG A 652 40.64 -21.34 -33.68
C ARG A 652 40.02 -19.98 -34.06
N LEU A 653 39.49 -19.24 -33.09
CA LEU A 653 38.84 -17.94 -33.27
C LEU A 653 39.28 -16.97 -32.17
N LYS A 654 40.01 -15.93 -32.58
CA LYS A 654 40.40 -14.79 -31.75
C LYS A 654 39.36 -13.67 -31.84
N LEU A 655 39.31 -12.81 -30.83
CA LEU A 655 38.43 -11.64 -30.78
C LEU A 655 39.27 -10.34 -30.75
N ASP A 656 38.78 -9.29 -31.40
CA ASP A 656 39.34 -7.93 -31.50
C ASP A 656 40.87 -7.84 -31.56
N ASP A 657 41.53 -7.55 -30.44
CA ASP A 657 42.98 -7.34 -30.31
C ASP A 657 43.83 -8.62 -30.47
N GLY A 658 43.18 -9.76 -30.73
CA GLY A 658 43.81 -11.07 -30.87
C GLY A 658 43.74 -11.91 -29.60
N SER A 659 42.94 -11.50 -28.62
CA SER A 659 42.72 -12.18 -27.35
C SER A 659 41.62 -13.27 -27.42
N ALA A 660 41.35 -13.88 -26.27
CA ALA A 660 40.26 -14.84 -26.06
C ALA A 660 38.95 -14.18 -25.56
N VAL A 661 39.01 -12.92 -25.14
CA VAL A 661 37.94 -12.19 -24.46
C VAL A 661 37.98 -10.74 -24.90
N ALA A 662 36.92 -10.28 -25.56
CA ALA A 662 36.76 -8.88 -25.94
C ALA A 662 35.67 -8.22 -25.09
N GLU A 663 35.83 -6.93 -24.80
CA GLU A 663 34.92 -6.13 -23.97
C GLU A 663 34.57 -4.82 -24.66
N GLN A 664 33.31 -4.42 -24.58
CA GLN A 664 32.82 -3.15 -25.13
C GLN A 664 31.86 -2.48 -24.12
N PRO A 665 32.00 -1.16 -23.84
CA PRO A 665 31.09 -0.44 -22.96
C PRO A 665 29.71 -0.28 -23.62
N ILE A 666 28.67 -0.32 -22.79
CA ILE A 666 27.27 -0.29 -23.20
C ILE A 666 26.64 1.01 -22.71
N LYS A 667 25.92 1.68 -23.61
CA LYS A 667 25.11 2.85 -23.32
C LYS A 667 23.85 2.80 -24.18
N ILE A 668 22.68 2.69 -23.56
CA ILE A 668 21.41 2.51 -24.28
C ILE A 668 20.32 3.36 -23.65
N ASP A 669 19.78 4.31 -24.40
CA ASP A 669 18.63 5.11 -23.99
C ASP A 669 17.38 4.24 -23.75
N GLY A 670 16.39 4.78 -23.03
CA GLY A 670 15.18 4.05 -22.67
C GLY A 670 14.39 3.57 -23.89
N GLY A 671 13.94 2.31 -23.89
CA GLY A 671 13.21 1.67 -24.99
C GLY A 671 14.04 1.31 -26.23
N HIS A 672 15.36 1.54 -26.23
CA HIS A 672 16.23 1.34 -27.40
C HIS A 672 16.99 0.00 -27.39
N THR A 673 17.71 -0.27 -28.48
CA THR A 673 18.50 -1.50 -28.67
C THR A 673 19.83 -1.17 -29.32
N GLN A 674 20.94 -1.61 -28.72
CA GLN A 674 22.30 -1.39 -29.19
C GLN A 674 22.85 -2.66 -29.86
N VAL A 675 23.34 -2.55 -31.09
CA VAL A 675 24.08 -3.63 -31.78
C VAL A 675 25.57 -3.38 -31.63
N VAL A 676 26.18 -4.11 -30.70
CA VAL A 676 27.61 -4.11 -30.40
C VAL A 676 28.33 -4.98 -31.42
N LYS A 677 29.49 -4.53 -31.90
CA LYS A 677 30.23 -5.16 -33.01
C LYS A 677 31.62 -5.58 -32.53
N PHE A 678 31.84 -6.88 -32.43
CA PHE A 678 33.15 -7.48 -32.17
C PHE A 678 33.77 -7.99 -33.48
N THR A 679 35.09 -8.01 -33.57
CA THR A 679 35.83 -8.51 -34.73
C THR A 679 36.31 -9.93 -34.46
N GLY A 680 35.77 -10.92 -35.18
CA GLY A 680 36.27 -12.29 -35.14
C GLY A 680 37.41 -12.48 -36.14
N ALA A 681 38.54 -13.04 -35.69
CA ALA A 681 39.68 -13.42 -36.54
C ALA A 681 39.85 -14.95 -36.56
N ALA A 682 39.65 -15.54 -37.73
CA ALA A 682 39.59 -16.97 -37.97
C ALA A 682 40.95 -17.57 -38.34
N ASN A 683 41.44 -18.52 -37.54
CA ASN A 683 42.74 -19.18 -37.73
C ASN A 683 42.64 -20.67 -38.10
N ALA A 684 41.49 -21.32 -37.88
CA ALA A 684 41.27 -22.72 -38.26
C ALA A 684 39.79 -23.03 -38.51
N ASN A 685 39.51 -24.06 -39.32
CA ASN A 685 38.14 -24.45 -39.69
C ASN A 685 37.41 -25.23 -38.58
N GLY A 686 36.08 -25.09 -38.56
CA GLY A 686 35.17 -25.80 -37.66
C GLY A 686 34.36 -24.87 -36.75
N PRO A 687 33.48 -25.42 -35.90
CA PRO A 687 32.73 -24.63 -34.92
C PRO A 687 33.66 -24.09 -33.81
N VAL A 688 33.30 -22.92 -33.29
CA VAL A 688 33.73 -22.38 -31.99
C VAL A 688 32.48 -21.94 -31.25
N GLU A 689 32.39 -22.24 -29.96
CA GLU A 689 31.32 -21.74 -29.11
C GLU A 689 31.75 -20.40 -28.49
N LEU A 690 30.89 -19.39 -28.59
CA LEU A 690 31.08 -18.08 -27.97
C LEU A 690 30.05 -17.86 -26.88
N THR A 691 30.48 -17.24 -25.78
CA THR A 691 29.59 -16.79 -24.70
C THR A 691 29.66 -15.28 -24.58
N ALA A 692 28.51 -14.62 -24.77
CA ALA A 692 28.30 -13.21 -24.47
C ALA A 692 27.64 -13.07 -23.10
N GLN A 693 28.13 -12.14 -22.27
CA GLN A 693 27.62 -11.87 -20.93
C GLN A 693 27.76 -10.38 -20.62
N LEU A 694 26.69 -9.76 -20.12
CA LEU A 694 26.75 -8.40 -19.58
C LEU A 694 27.37 -8.42 -18.18
N TYR A 695 28.16 -7.40 -17.88
CA TYR A 695 28.77 -7.13 -16.57
C TYR A 695 28.52 -5.68 -16.17
N THR A 696 28.38 -5.42 -14.88
CA THR A 696 28.49 -4.07 -14.29
C THR A 696 29.95 -3.60 -14.31
N THR A 697 30.18 -2.30 -14.17
CA THR A 697 31.54 -1.71 -14.08
C THR A 697 32.39 -2.23 -12.92
N ASP A 698 31.78 -2.76 -11.86
CA ASP A 698 32.46 -3.48 -10.77
C ASP A 698 32.67 -4.99 -11.05
N ASN A 699 32.59 -5.38 -12.33
CA ASN A 699 32.87 -6.72 -12.87
C ASN A 699 31.97 -7.85 -12.31
N ARG A 700 30.74 -7.54 -11.89
CA ARG A 700 29.73 -8.54 -11.52
C ARG A 700 28.87 -8.89 -12.73
N PRO A 701 28.53 -10.18 -12.96
CA PRO A 701 27.68 -10.55 -14.10
C PRO A 701 26.24 -10.04 -13.90
N TYR A 702 25.65 -9.51 -14.98
CA TYR A 702 24.29 -8.98 -15.05
C TYR A 702 23.47 -9.75 -16.10
N GLY A 703 22.27 -10.19 -15.75
CA GLY A 703 21.42 -11.00 -16.65
C GLY A 703 22.01 -12.38 -16.99
N SER A 704 21.31 -13.14 -17.83
CA SER A 704 21.75 -14.48 -18.26
C SER A 704 22.79 -14.41 -19.39
N PRO A 705 23.74 -15.36 -19.45
CA PRO A 705 24.65 -15.48 -20.59
C PRO A 705 23.90 -15.90 -21.86
N MET A 706 24.44 -15.50 -23.00
CA MET A 706 24.02 -15.89 -24.34
C MET A 706 25.15 -16.71 -24.97
N THR A 707 24.92 -18.01 -25.20
CA THR A 707 25.89 -18.91 -25.83
C THR A 707 25.44 -19.27 -27.24
N PHE A 708 26.32 -19.11 -28.22
CA PHE A 708 26.02 -19.34 -29.63
C PHE A 708 27.22 -19.92 -30.39
N GLN A 709 26.95 -20.73 -31.43
CA GLN A 709 28.02 -21.32 -32.23
C GLN A 709 28.37 -20.46 -33.45
N VAL A 710 29.68 -20.23 -33.59
CA VAL A 710 30.29 -19.57 -34.73
C VAL A 710 31.00 -20.63 -35.57
N ARG A 711 30.47 -20.92 -36.76
CA ARG A 711 31.08 -21.84 -37.72
C ARG A 711 32.12 -21.10 -38.56
N VAL A 712 33.38 -21.45 -38.41
CA VAL A 712 34.50 -20.89 -39.19
C VAL A 712 34.75 -21.72 -40.45
N SER A 713 34.70 -21.05 -41.60
CA SER A 713 35.01 -21.64 -42.91
C SER A 713 35.95 -20.73 -43.72
N GLU A 714 37.25 -21.02 -43.66
CA GLU A 714 38.24 -20.47 -44.59
C GLU A 714 38.11 -21.16 -45.96
N LEU A 715 37.76 -20.36 -46.98
CA LEU A 715 38.00 -20.71 -48.37
C LEU A 715 39.51 -20.62 -48.64
N THR A 716 40.19 -21.76 -48.69
CA THR A 716 41.63 -21.78 -48.97
C THR A 716 41.91 -21.14 -50.35
N PRO A 717 42.98 -20.33 -50.51
CA PRO A 717 43.32 -19.70 -51.77
C PRO A 717 43.44 -20.69 -52.95
N THR A 718 43.80 -21.94 -52.65
CA THR A 718 43.84 -23.07 -53.58
C THR A 718 42.50 -23.32 -54.27
N VAL A 719 41.37 -23.23 -53.56
CA VAL A 719 40.03 -23.40 -54.14
C VAL A 719 39.69 -22.22 -55.05
N MET A 720 40.05 -21.00 -54.64
CA MET A 720 39.83 -19.80 -55.46
C MET A 720 40.70 -19.82 -56.73
N LEU A 721 41.93 -20.35 -56.64
CA LEU A 721 42.81 -20.62 -57.79
C LEU A 721 42.26 -21.73 -58.71
N VAL A 722 41.64 -22.78 -58.17
CA VAL A 722 40.98 -23.82 -58.99
C VAL A 722 39.75 -23.26 -59.71
N ILE A 723 38.96 -22.39 -59.06
CA ILE A 723 37.82 -21.71 -59.70
C ILE A 723 38.32 -20.73 -60.77
N ALA A 724 39.32 -19.89 -60.46
CA ALA A 724 39.93 -18.99 -61.44
C ALA A 724 40.56 -19.75 -62.62
N GLY A 725 41.24 -20.86 -62.36
CA GLY A 725 41.78 -21.76 -63.39
C GLY A 725 40.71 -22.47 -64.21
N GLY A 726 39.56 -22.81 -63.61
CA GLY A 726 38.39 -23.36 -64.29
C GLY A 726 37.71 -22.34 -65.21
N VAL A 727 37.55 -21.09 -64.74
CA VAL A 727 37.08 -19.97 -65.56
C VAL A 727 38.06 -19.66 -66.68
N LEU A 728 39.37 -19.65 -66.41
CA LEU A 728 40.41 -19.49 -67.43
C LEU A 728 40.38 -20.62 -68.47
N MET A 729 40.16 -21.87 -68.05
CA MET A 729 39.96 -23.01 -68.95
C MET A 729 38.70 -22.87 -69.81
N LEU A 730 37.59 -22.34 -69.27
CA LEU A 730 36.38 -22.05 -70.04
C LEU A 730 36.60 -20.92 -71.07
N VAL A 731 37.32 -19.86 -70.69
CA VAL A 731 37.73 -18.79 -71.62
C VAL A 731 38.64 -19.35 -72.73
N LEU A 732 39.63 -20.18 -72.39
CA LEU A 732 40.51 -20.84 -73.35
C LEU A 732 39.75 -21.82 -74.26
N ALA A 733 38.73 -22.52 -73.74
CA ALA A 733 37.84 -23.36 -74.54
C ALA A 733 37.01 -22.54 -75.54
N GLY A 734 36.50 -21.37 -75.13
CA GLY A 734 35.84 -20.41 -76.02
C GLY A 734 36.75 -19.93 -77.16
N VAL A 735 37.99 -19.55 -76.83
CA VAL A 735 39.02 -19.16 -77.83
C VAL A 735 39.37 -20.32 -78.77
N LYS A 736 39.38 -21.56 -78.26
CA LYS A 736 39.61 -22.77 -79.07
C LYS A 736 38.45 -23.07 -80.04
N MET A 737 37.20 -22.88 -79.62
CA MET A 737 36.04 -22.98 -80.52
C MET A 737 36.03 -21.87 -81.58
N TYR A 738 36.34 -20.62 -81.19
CA TYR A 738 36.41 -19.48 -82.10
C TYR A 738 37.47 -19.67 -83.20
N SER A 739 38.64 -20.20 -82.85
CA SER A 739 39.71 -20.51 -83.81
C SER A 739 39.41 -21.72 -84.70
N GLN A 740 38.68 -22.73 -84.22
CA GLN A 740 38.29 -23.89 -85.05
C GLN A 740 37.27 -23.52 -86.13
N ARG A 741 36.29 -22.64 -85.87
CA ARG A 741 35.34 -22.18 -86.90
C ARG A 741 36.02 -21.42 -88.06
N LYS A 742 37.24 -20.88 -87.87
CA LYS A 742 37.96 -20.11 -88.90
C LYS A 742 38.81 -20.94 -89.88
N ARG A 743 38.81 -22.28 -89.78
CA ARG A 743 39.48 -23.18 -90.75
C ARG A 743 38.56 -23.93 -91.72
N ALA A 744 37.24 -23.77 -91.61
CA ALA A 744 36.26 -24.42 -92.50
C ALA A 744 35.75 -23.54 -93.66
N VAL A 745 36.09 -22.25 -93.67
CA VAL A 745 35.54 -21.25 -94.63
C VAL A 745 36.52 -20.91 -95.76
N ALA A 746 37.81 -21.25 -95.61
CA ALA A 746 38.88 -20.92 -96.57
C ALA A 746 38.90 -21.74 -97.87
N ALA A 747 37.87 -22.55 -98.14
CA ALA A 747 37.81 -23.49 -99.26
C ALA A 747 36.61 -23.28 -100.20
N LYS A 748 35.85 -22.19 -100.06
CA LYS A 748 34.70 -21.88 -100.94
C LYS A 748 34.62 -20.40 -101.33
N ALA A 749 35.75 -19.85 -101.75
CA ALA A 749 35.92 -18.48 -102.27
C ALA A 749 36.91 -18.43 -103.46
N ALA A 750 36.96 -19.52 -104.23
CA ALA A 750 37.79 -19.66 -105.44
C ALA A 750 36.97 -19.95 -106.71
N GLU A 751 35.70 -20.36 -106.55
CA GLU A 751 34.71 -20.52 -107.61
C GLU A 751 33.55 -19.57 -107.31
N ASP A 752 33.68 -18.33 -107.76
CA ASP A 752 32.61 -17.51 -108.35
C ASP A 752 33.24 -16.23 -108.93
N LYS A 753 33.98 -16.42 -110.02
CA LYS A 753 34.54 -15.36 -110.86
C LYS A 753 34.10 -15.58 -112.31
N ALA A 754 32.80 -15.51 -112.53
CA ALA A 754 32.15 -15.64 -113.84
C ALA A 754 30.97 -14.67 -113.93
N ALA A 755 30.77 -14.04 -115.10
CA ALA A 755 29.93 -12.85 -115.33
C ALA A 755 30.36 -11.63 -114.48
N ALA A 756 31.10 -10.63 -114.98
CA ALA A 756 30.95 -9.83 -116.21
C ALA A 756 29.74 -8.87 -116.16
N ASP A 757 29.78 -7.69 -116.78
CA ASP A 757 30.67 -7.30 -117.89
C ASP A 757 31.18 -5.83 -117.82
N ALA A 758 31.91 -5.42 -118.86
CA ALA A 758 32.50 -4.11 -119.20
C ALA A 758 31.96 -2.85 -118.49
N GLY A 759 32.78 -1.85 -118.16
CA GLY A 759 34.16 -1.57 -118.61
C GLY A 759 34.26 -0.26 -119.40
N ALA A 760 35.47 0.33 -119.47
CA ALA A 760 35.78 1.64 -120.10
C ALA A 760 35.15 2.89 -119.41
N GLU A 761 35.74 4.09 -119.46
CA GLU A 761 37.16 4.47 -119.64
C GLU A 761 37.43 5.89 -119.06
N ALA A 762 38.72 6.22 -118.92
CA ALA A 762 39.32 7.56 -118.95
C ALA A 762 38.66 8.77 -118.23
N GLY A 763 39.31 9.23 -117.15
CA GLY A 763 39.82 10.63 -117.10
C GLY A 763 39.35 11.58 -115.99
N GLY A 764 40.31 12.08 -115.19
CA GLY A 764 40.26 13.45 -114.64
C GLY A 764 39.82 13.65 -113.18
N ASP A 765 40.78 13.61 -112.26
CA ASP A 765 41.13 14.67 -111.28
C ASP A 765 40.12 15.85 -111.08
N ALA A 766 39.70 16.28 -109.87
CA ALA A 766 40.03 15.83 -108.50
C ALA A 766 39.01 16.32 -107.43
N GLY A 767 38.86 15.56 -106.33
CA GLY A 767 38.68 16.06 -104.95
C GLY A 767 37.27 16.29 -104.37
N GLY A 768 37.00 15.71 -103.18
CA GLY A 768 36.07 16.25 -102.16
C GLY A 768 34.93 15.34 -101.65
N ASP A 769 35.13 14.74 -100.47
CA ASP A 769 34.24 14.31 -99.36
C ASP A 769 32.71 14.00 -99.55
N GLY A 770 32.15 13.04 -98.79
CA GLY A 770 30.68 12.90 -98.72
C GLY A 770 29.96 11.74 -98.00
N ALA A 771 30.30 11.37 -96.75
CA ALA A 771 29.43 10.65 -95.79
C ALA A 771 28.89 9.21 -96.11
N ASP A 772 28.08 8.66 -95.18
CA ASP A 772 27.68 7.24 -95.01
C ASP A 772 26.19 7.13 -94.57
N ASP A 773 25.73 5.94 -94.16
CA ASP A 773 24.42 5.52 -93.58
C ASP A 773 23.25 5.17 -94.53
N GLY A 774 22.55 4.07 -94.24
CA GLY A 774 21.08 4.00 -94.43
C GLY A 774 20.41 2.67 -94.81
N ASP A 775 19.44 2.26 -93.97
CA ASP A 775 18.20 1.50 -94.30
C ASP A 775 18.33 0.01 -94.73
N SER A 776 17.31 -0.87 -94.71
CA SER A 776 15.83 -0.77 -94.59
C SER A 776 15.22 -2.15 -94.19
N PRO A 777 13.89 -2.39 -94.08
CA PRO A 777 12.73 -1.51 -93.80
C PRO A 777 11.80 -2.00 -92.64
N GLY A 778 10.87 -1.13 -92.23
CA GLY A 778 9.47 -1.52 -91.91
C GLY A 778 8.95 -1.18 -90.50
N GLY A 779 7.94 -0.33 -90.33
CA GLY A 779 7.21 0.50 -91.31
C GLY A 779 6.20 1.44 -90.62
N GLY A 780 5.98 2.63 -91.17
CA GLY A 780 5.07 3.68 -90.64
C GLY A 780 3.58 3.46 -90.95
N PRO A 781 2.70 4.50 -90.97
CA PRO A 781 2.98 5.95 -91.10
C PRO A 781 2.22 6.83 -90.05
N ASP A 782 2.02 8.15 -90.22
CA ASP A 782 2.96 9.29 -90.43
C ASP A 782 2.17 10.63 -90.42
N SER A 783 2.85 11.76 -90.17
CA SER A 783 2.48 13.15 -90.55
C SER A 783 1.26 13.87 -89.92
N GLY A 784 1.26 15.21 -90.03
CA GLY A 784 0.03 15.95 -90.42
C GLY A 784 -0.50 17.08 -89.53
N THR A 785 0.13 18.25 -89.59
CA THR A 785 -0.26 19.57 -89.02
C THR A 785 -1.69 20.10 -89.32
N ASP A 786 -2.12 21.05 -88.46
CA ASP A 786 -3.17 22.09 -88.60
C ASP A 786 -4.68 21.75 -88.54
N GLY A 787 -5.39 22.50 -87.68
CA GLY A 787 -6.86 22.71 -87.77
C GLY A 787 -7.62 22.87 -86.44
N GLY A 788 -8.28 24.04 -86.23
CA GLY A 788 -9.66 24.06 -85.69
C GLY A 788 -9.94 24.23 -84.18
N GLU A 789 -9.57 25.39 -83.62
CA GLU A 789 -10.49 26.30 -82.87
C GLU A 789 -11.32 25.87 -81.61
N SER A 790 -11.17 26.69 -80.54
CA SER A 790 -12.09 26.93 -79.40
C SER A 790 -12.26 25.89 -78.26
N PRO A 791 -12.41 26.35 -76.98
CA PRO A 791 -11.62 27.39 -76.31
C PRO A 791 -11.19 27.03 -74.86
N ALA A 792 -10.23 27.79 -74.34
CA ALA A 792 -9.70 27.78 -72.96
C ALA A 792 -10.48 28.82 -72.06
N PRO A 793 -10.06 29.30 -70.86
CA PRO A 793 -8.77 29.11 -70.17
C PRO A 793 -8.74 28.99 -68.60
N ASP A 794 -7.67 28.35 -68.07
CA ASP A 794 -6.68 28.82 -67.05
C ASP A 794 -7.11 29.50 -65.71
N PRO A 795 -6.19 29.83 -64.75
CA PRO A 795 -4.73 29.68 -64.72
C PRO A 795 -4.07 29.07 -63.45
N ALA A 796 -2.74 28.92 -63.54
CA ALA A 796 -1.78 28.85 -62.43
C ALA A 796 -1.73 30.18 -61.61
N GLY A 797 -0.96 30.39 -60.53
CA GLY A 797 0.05 29.61 -59.80
C GLY A 797 1.12 30.55 -59.20
N THR A 798 2.18 29.99 -58.59
CA THR A 798 3.36 30.69 -57.99
C THR A 798 3.15 31.35 -56.62
N ALA A 799 4.22 31.35 -55.81
CA ALA A 799 4.42 32.07 -54.54
C ALA A 799 5.19 33.42 -54.80
N PRO A 800 5.58 34.29 -53.83
CA PRO A 800 5.61 34.10 -52.36
C PRO A 800 5.25 35.33 -51.48
N SER A 801 5.49 35.17 -50.16
CA SER A 801 5.81 36.21 -49.15
C SER A 801 4.69 36.90 -48.32
N ALA A 802 5.07 37.18 -47.07
CA ALA A 802 4.55 38.16 -46.08
C ALA A 802 3.32 37.82 -45.20
N ASP A 803 3.58 37.78 -43.88
CA ASP A 803 2.70 38.21 -42.76
C ASP A 803 2.26 39.70 -42.93
N PRO A 804 1.21 40.25 -42.26
CA PRO A 804 0.85 39.95 -40.86
C PRO A 804 -0.64 40.07 -40.40
N ALA A 805 -0.83 39.88 -39.09
CA ALA A 805 -1.78 40.58 -38.18
C ALA A 805 -3.24 40.07 -37.98
N VAL A 806 -3.77 40.43 -36.80
CA VAL A 806 -5.10 40.10 -36.24
C VAL A 806 -6.09 41.27 -36.49
N PRO A 807 -7.43 41.07 -36.39
CA PRO A 807 -8.12 41.54 -35.17
C PRO A 807 -9.33 40.70 -34.71
N SER A 808 -9.83 41.00 -33.51
CA SER A 808 -10.97 40.36 -32.81
C SER A 808 -12.33 40.97 -33.16
N THR A 809 -13.45 40.28 -32.84
CA THR A 809 -14.64 40.86 -32.14
C THR A 809 -15.72 39.83 -31.77
N GLU A 810 -16.49 40.12 -30.71
CA GLU A 810 -17.78 39.48 -30.38
C GLU A 810 -18.96 40.11 -31.16
N PRO A 811 -20.20 39.61 -30.99
CA PRO A 811 -21.18 40.47 -30.29
C PRO A 811 -22.13 39.74 -29.30
N SER A 812 -22.71 40.51 -28.39
CA SER A 812 -23.56 40.06 -27.26
C SER A 812 -25.07 40.05 -27.58
N ALA A 813 -25.88 39.27 -26.83
CA ALA A 813 -27.31 39.53 -26.64
C ALA A 813 -27.92 38.85 -25.39
N LYS A 814 -28.73 39.62 -24.63
CA LYS A 814 -29.72 39.18 -23.60
C LYS A 814 -30.78 40.29 -23.48
N PRO A 815 -32.06 40.00 -23.16
CA PRO A 815 -32.62 40.60 -21.93
C PRO A 815 -33.82 39.87 -21.27
N SER A 816 -34.06 40.18 -19.98
CA SER A 816 -35.33 40.10 -19.21
C SER A 816 -36.00 38.72 -18.97
N ALA A 817 -36.79 38.49 -17.91
CA ALA A 817 -37.33 39.38 -16.87
C ALA A 817 -37.50 38.67 -15.50
N ALA A 818 -37.81 39.44 -14.44
CA ALA A 818 -38.19 38.97 -13.09
C ALA A 818 -39.33 39.85 -12.51
N PRO A 819 -40.03 39.41 -11.44
CA PRO A 819 -40.17 40.22 -10.21
C PRO A 819 -40.28 39.36 -8.90
N GLU A 820 -40.17 39.84 -7.66
CA GLU A 820 -39.67 41.10 -7.04
C GLU A 820 -39.38 40.90 -5.53
N ASN A 821 -39.00 41.99 -4.81
CA ASN A 821 -39.19 42.25 -3.37
C ASN A 821 -38.10 41.76 -2.37
N ARG A 822 -37.53 42.55 -1.43
CA ARG A 822 -37.10 43.99 -1.35
C ARG A 822 -36.39 44.26 0.00
N GLY A 823 -35.73 45.41 0.17
CA GLY A 823 -35.08 45.86 1.43
C GLY A 823 -33.57 45.59 1.43
N ASP A 824 -32.69 46.40 0.83
CA ASP A 824 -32.42 47.85 0.97
C ASP A 824 -31.66 48.22 2.26
N LEU A 825 -30.39 48.62 2.12
CA LEU A 825 -29.87 49.97 2.40
C LEU A 825 -28.34 50.07 2.07
N ASP A 826 -27.97 51.13 1.33
CA ASP A 826 -26.69 51.86 1.19
C ASP A 826 -25.32 51.17 1.46
N GLY A 827 -24.21 51.37 0.71
CA GLY A 827 -23.81 52.44 -0.23
C GLY A 827 -22.41 52.98 0.18
N ALA A 828 -21.45 53.34 -0.69
CA ALA A 828 -21.36 53.34 -2.15
C ALA A 828 -19.87 53.46 -2.61
N GLY A 829 -19.59 53.27 -3.92
CA GLY A 829 -18.45 53.90 -4.64
C GLY A 829 -17.03 53.27 -4.50
N PRO A 830 -16.43 52.74 -5.57
CA PRO A 830 -15.06 52.19 -5.56
C PRO A 830 -13.96 53.20 -5.94
N GLY A 831 -12.73 52.96 -5.48
CA GLY A 831 -11.53 53.69 -5.92
C GLY A 831 -10.23 52.92 -5.68
N GLN A 832 -9.48 52.67 -6.76
CA GLN A 832 -8.04 52.34 -6.78
C GLN A 832 -7.32 53.50 -7.52
N PRO A 833 -5.98 53.70 -7.41
CA PRO A 833 -4.96 52.68 -7.12
C PRO A 833 -3.89 53.06 -6.09
N SER A 834 -3.05 52.10 -5.68
CA SER A 834 -1.56 52.14 -5.68
C SER A 834 -0.96 51.02 -4.81
N ASP A 835 0.25 50.58 -5.16
CA ASP A 835 1.04 49.54 -4.48
C ASP A 835 2.27 50.16 -3.77
N PRO A 836 2.66 49.69 -2.57
CA PRO A 836 4.02 49.89 -2.08
C PRO A 836 4.64 48.68 -1.35
N ALA A 837 5.69 48.11 -1.95
CA ALA A 837 7.00 47.72 -1.39
C ALA A 837 7.11 46.86 -0.08
N PRO A 838 8.14 45.97 0.03
CA PRO A 838 8.28 45.02 1.14
C PRO A 838 8.86 45.61 2.45
N ASP A 839 8.45 45.06 3.59
CA ASP A 839 8.99 45.36 4.92
C ASP A 839 10.20 44.47 5.26
N THR A 840 11.37 45.09 5.47
CA THR A 840 12.57 44.43 6.03
C THR A 840 12.94 45.11 7.35
N ARG A 841 12.82 44.38 8.47
CA ARG A 841 13.12 44.91 9.81
C ARG A 841 14.63 45.00 10.10
N PRO A 842 15.07 45.91 11.00
CA PRO A 842 16.49 46.27 11.13
C PRO A 842 17.28 45.33 12.05
N GLU A 843 18.60 45.35 11.87
CA GLU A 843 19.56 44.72 12.79
C GLU A 843 19.53 45.39 14.17
N SER A 844 19.71 44.59 15.23
CA SER A 844 19.98 45.08 16.58
C SER A 844 21.47 44.90 16.88
N GLY A 845 22.19 46.02 17.04
CA GLY A 845 23.61 46.01 17.35
C GLY A 845 23.88 46.13 18.86
N ASP A 846 24.68 45.21 19.40
CA ASP A 846 25.46 45.39 20.63
C ASP A 846 26.76 44.54 20.55
N PRO A 847 27.83 44.88 21.29
CA PRO A 847 29.20 44.53 20.90
C PRO A 847 29.72 43.15 21.36
N SER A 848 30.76 42.67 20.68
CA SER A 848 31.39 41.37 20.93
C SER A 848 32.19 41.30 22.23
N GLY A 849 31.90 40.28 23.04
CA GLY A 849 32.70 39.90 24.20
C GLY A 849 34.02 39.24 23.80
N LYS A 850 35.11 39.59 24.48
CA LYS A 850 36.41 38.91 24.33
C LYS A 850 36.40 37.59 25.12
N GLY A 851 36.76 36.49 24.48
CA GLY A 851 36.80 35.16 25.12
C GLY A 851 38.12 34.86 25.83
N GLU A 852 38.14 33.76 26.62
CA GLU A 852 39.36 33.22 27.20
C GLU A 852 39.34 31.68 27.31
N LYS A 853 40.49 31.07 26.95
CA LYS A 853 41.04 29.73 27.25
C LYS A 853 40.22 28.44 27.07
N VAL A 854 40.85 27.57 26.27
CA VAL A 854 40.85 26.11 26.41
C VAL A 854 41.57 25.69 27.70
N ASP A 855 41.13 24.59 28.32
CA ASP A 855 42.04 23.69 29.04
C ASP A 855 41.79 22.23 28.58
N ARG A 856 42.72 21.33 28.94
CA ARG A 856 42.93 20.03 28.27
C ARG A 856 41.90 18.92 28.53
#